data_AF-A0A8T4NCP2-F1
#
_entry.id   AF-A0A8T4NCP2-F1
#
_cell.length_a   1.000
_cell.length_b   1.000
_cell.length_c   1.000
_cell.angle_alpha   90.00
_cell.angle_beta   90.00
_cell.angle_gamma   90.00
#
_symmetry.space_group_name_H-M   'P 1'
#
loop_
_entity.id
_entity.type
_entity.pdbx_description
1 polymer ?
#
loop_
_entity_poly.entity_id
_entity_poly.type
_entity_poly.pdbx_seq_one_letter_code
_entity_poly.pdbx_strand_id
1 'polypeptide(L)'
;MKKKRGKGKRVKRARVKTIKKPRKKITTIKKVHETFSNYEERVDKLRALERELKVLKPKGFAKEVQIIKANLKDPSAVEEVERRINSLERKMLKRKKKKSPITKIQRKISELKKEDLPAIEKRVKKNIEELKKEEFPKIQSQIRNLKKTIDKRDEEENKKRVDSGVGALVEEKYSDFINSIKRDLTDEEKKKEELLKTKLKNEYMEKEKALELNYREKMNKLKNDFEKRVQLHLENEVKKKFGEKLNEKLVVEKAKLEHKYALQEKKKLEEELERDTERLKSEFSKEFNKKLKDKIEKKESELKREKKDFHVRVLKEFKEKLDKEIFNKEDELRKKLKEEITFEARKHVQEEKEKIKAEFTRKLNLAGASERNILQSQYNNRAKEIEKKLAYELSKVEDKKKRVFKDVQKEKYGIERAKENLKKSSDEFKARGIEKGLKLDRLKVSLDVEKQDLGEREKRFALVKEGFERQIARERKEVMEKFKNLKEEESLKLKKEEVELRKRLNEEYKEKLKNQLDKQMQVISEQIKNEFNKRLEEKIKEKQAKLDQEKRIFHKKLLVDFKNKVYQETAVKEKMLRRKFHEQLDSETKQHIFEQDARLKQEFDEKLQRGLSFEKAKLEREFSARKRTVESQLNENLRVLEKRKRELLLSVEGKKAELENIKVVLRKKSESMKNKEQLGNMQLDKLKEQIETGRELLKKREIEFEVVKRNFETQIENDKKILVERFNIFKMHEQAKFNAQKSRMRRILMDDSRQRLRAQVAAEEKLLKQRFEKEFSQKLNDYIEQQKSLAHKQHETNKARYHNQVKSLHDEIKHKQKALEQAKKALETKEKKMFLHFLFNKETEEGRLVRMREELRKEKRILLGRLRNEKKSEKKKALLKYKRLENKIKKQEEERTRKIKEKEDKKLKGIEKRESEKLKRLSEYLHEQIKGELEVKEQELRKKLQAEFAARTRANLNKQREELSRKKVVLEQEIQQKISSAFS
;
A
#
# COMPACT_ATOMS: atom_id res chain seq x y z
N MET A 1 -61.64 -52.25 32.95
CA MET A 1 -62.42 -52.63 31.74
C MET A 1 -61.56 -52.53 30.49
N LYS A 2 -61.73 -53.52 29.59
CA LYS A 2 -60.92 -53.83 28.40
C LYS A 2 -61.20 -52.88 27.22
N LYS A 3 -60.16 -52.56 26.41
CA LYS A 3 -60.12 -52.62 24.92
C LYS A 3 -58.67 -52.31 24.45
N LYS A 4 -57.86 -53.33 24.11
CA LYS A 4 -57.66 -53.97 22.78
C LYS A 4 -57.11 -52.97 21.73
N ARG A 5 -55.81 -53.04 21.39
CA ARG A 5 -55.13 -53.89 20.38
C ARG A 5 -55.05 -53.24 18.99
N GLY A 6 -53.83 -53.04 18.50
CA GLY A 6 -53.50 -52.81 17.09
C GLY A 6 -52.00 -52.94 16.83
N LYS A 7 -51.55 -54.12 16.39
CA LYS A 7 -50.16 -54.48 16.05
C LYS A 7 -49.86 -54.26 14.56
N GLY A 8 -48.60 -53.94 14.24
CA GLY A 8 -47.94 -54.20 12.94
C GLY A 8 -47.87 -52.98 12.00
N LYS A 9 -46.80 -52.69 11.24
CA LYS A 9 -45.73 -53.54 10.69
C LYS A 9 -44.42 -52.76 10.55
N ARG A 10 -43.32 -53.51 10.77
CA ARG A 10 -41.92 -53.19 10.48
C ARG A 10 -41.70 -52.75 9.03
N VAL A 11 -40.89 -51.71 8.83
CA VAL A 11 -40.04 -51.56 7.62
C VAL A 11 -38.59 -51.51 8.08
N LYS A 12 -37.83 -52.53 7.68
CA LYS A 12 -36.38 -52.67 7.91
C LYS A 12 -35.65 -51.55 7.16
N ARG A 13 -35.07 -50.58 7.87
CA ARG A 13 -33.99 -49.74 7.31
C ARG A 13 -32.66 -50.42 7.57
N ALA A 14 -32.00 -50.80 6.48
CA ALA A 14 -30.66 -51.39 6.47
C ALA A 14 -29.67 -50.46 7.19
N ARG A 15 -28.93 -51.02 8.16
CA ARG A 15 -27.74 -50.41 8.76
C ARG A 15 -26.68 -50.23 7.66
N VAL A 16 -26.50 -49.00 7.21
CA VAL A 16 -25.28 -48.60 6.48
C VAL A 16 -24.15 -48.55 7.51
N LYS A 17 -23.21 -49.50 7.43
CA LYS A 17 -21.94 -49.48 8.17
C LYS A 17 -21.16 -48.23 7.71
N THR A 18 -21.14 -47.19 8.52
CA THR A 18 -20.21 -46.08 8.35
C THR A 18 -18.81 -46.54 8.76
N ILE A 19 -17.92 -46.60 7.77
CA ILE A 19 -16.49 -46.81 7.94
C ILE A 19 -15.95 -45.67 8.81
N LYS A 20 -15.60 -45.95 10.07
CA LYS A 20 -14.88 -45.03 10.95
C LYS A 20 -13.47 -44.83 10.37
N LYS A 21 -13.24 -43.68 9.73
CA LYS A 21 -11.88 -43.21 9.40
C LYS A 21 -11.13 -42.82 10.69
N PRO A 22 -9.81 -43.07 10.79
CA PRO A 22 -9.05 -42.92 12.03
C PRO A 22 -8.82 -41.44 12.39
N ARG A 23 -9.40 -40.98 13.51
CA ARG A 23 -9.20 -39.65 14.13
C ARG A 23 -7.85 -39.53 14.87
N LYS A 24 -6.72 -39.96 14.29
CA LYS A 24 -5.39 -39.89 14.96
C LYS A 24 -4.43 -38.80 14.46
N LYS A 25 -4.83 -37.91 13.52
CA LYS A 25 -3.91 -36.87 12.97
C LYS A 25 -4.10 -35.43 13.48
N ILE A 26 -5.15 -35.13 14.26
CA ILE A 26 -5.43 -33.75 14.72
C ILE A 26 -4.64 -33.41 15.99
N THR A 27 -4.31 -34.38 16.84
CA THR A 27 -3.53 -34.17 18.07
C THR A 27 -2.06 -33.91 17.79
N THR A 28 -1.49 -34.46 16.71
CA THR A 28 -0.10 -34.20 16.30
C THR A 28 0.12 -32.79 15.78
N ILE A 29 -0.85 -32.22 15.04
CA ILE A 29 -0.74 -30.85 14.52
C ILE A 29 -0.83 -29.82 15.66
N LYS A 30 -1.69 -30.05 16.66
CA LYS A 30 -1.76 -29.20 17.85
C LYS A 30 -0.45 -29.20 18.64
N LYS A 31 0.14 -30.38 18.86
CA LYS A 31 1.44 -30.49 19.54
C LYS A 31 2.56 -29.78 18.78
N VAL A 32 2.58 -29.88 17.44
CA VAL A 32 3.55 -29.16 16.61
C VAL A 32 3.36 -27.64 16.73
N HIS A 33 2.11 -27.15 16.69
CA HIS A 33 1.85 -25.72 16.92
C HIS A 33 2.29 -25.25 18.30
N GLU A 34 2.01 -26.00 19.37
CA GLU A 34 2.50 -25.68 20.71
C GLU A 34 4.04 -25.65 20.77
N THR A 35 4.74 -26.57 20.09
CA THR A 35 6.20 -26.52 20.04
C THR A 35 6.75 -25.30 19.30
N PHE A 36 6.07 -24.85 18.24
CA PHE A 36 6.46 -23.63 17.52
C PHE A 36 6.18 -22.37 18.33
N SER A 37 5.03 -22.28 19.00
CA SER A 37 4.71 -21.15 19.88
C SER A 37 5.67 -21.06 21.06
N ASN A 38 6.01 -22.19 21.70
CA ASN A 38 7.02 -22.20 22.77
C ASN A 38 8.41 -21.79 22.28
N TYR A 39 8.77 -22.12 21.04
CA TYR A 39 10.03 -21.70 20.44
C TYR A 39 10.03 -20.19 20.14
N GLU A 40 8.94 -19.66 19.59
CA GLU A 40 8.76 -18.23 19.32
C GLU A 40 8.83 -17.39 20.60
N GLU A 41 8.15 -17.82 21.68
CA GLU A 41 8.24 -17.17 22.99
C GLU A 41 9.66 -17.16 23.56
N ARG A 42 10.43 -18.24 23.37
CA ARG A 42 11.83 -18.31 23.80
C ARG A 42 12.72 -17.35 23.00
N VAL A 43 12.51 -17.24 21.69
CA VAL A 43 13.24 -16.30 20.83
C VAL A 43 12.94 -14.85 21.21
N ASP A 44 11.68 -14.53 21.50
CA ASP A 44 11.29 -13.19 21.92
C ASP A 44 11.85 -12.82 23.29
N LYS A 45 11.88 -13.78 24.24
CA LYS A 45 12.58 -13.60 25.53
C LYS A 45 14.08 -13.34 25.33
N LEU A 46 14.77 -14.08 24.47
CA LEU A 46 16.18 -13.80 24.16
C LEU A 46 16.40 -12.41 23.57
N ARG A 47 15.51 -11.94 22.68
CA ARG A 47 15.56 -10.57 22.14
C ARG A 47 15.36 -9.51 23.22
N ALA A 48 14.50 -9.76 24.21
CA ALA A 48 14.34 -8.87 25.36
C ALA A 48 15.63 -8.81 26.20
N LEU A 49 16.22 -9.98 26.51
CA LEU A 49 17.47 -10.08 27.26
C LEU A 49 18.67 -9.46 26.52
N GLU A 50 18.71 -9.54 25.19
CA GLU A 50 19.71 -8.84 24.38
C GLU A 50 19.61 -7.31 24.54
N ARG A 51 18.38 -6.77 24.60
CA ARG A 51 18.15 -5.34 24.81
C ARG A 51 18.56 -4.93 26.22
N GLU A 52 18.23 -5.71 27.24
CA GLU A 52 18.67 -5.47 28.62
C GLU A 52 20.21 -5.45 28.73
N LEU A 53 20.87 -6.42 28.10
CA LEU A 53 22.34 -6.49 28.06
C LEU A 53 22.98 -5.28 27.35
N LYS A 54 22.33 -4.70 26.33
CA LYS A 54 22.80 -3.49 25.65
C LYS A 54 22.67 -2.23 26.52
N VAL A 55 21.65 -2.17 27.37
CA VAL A 55 21.41 -1.04 28.28
C VAL A 55 22.40 -1.06 29.46
N LEU A 56 22.78 -2.25 29.93
CA LEU A 56 23.79 -2.43 30.96
C LEU A 56 25.17 -1.97 30.45
N LYS A 57 25.66 -0.80 30.88
CA LYS A 57 26.99 -0.25 30.53
C LYS A 57 28.12 -1.08 31.19
N PRO A 58 28.75 -2.06 30.53
CA PRO A 58 29.50 -3.11 31.21
C PRO A 58 31.00 -2.81 31.23
N LYS A 59 31.38 -1.58 31.61
CA LYS A 59 32.80 -1.20 31.71
C LYS A 59 33.49 -2.07 32.77
N GLY A 60 34.28 -3.06 32.37
CA GLY A 60 35.03 -3.97 33.25
C GLY A 60 34.47 -5.39 33.40
N PHE A 61 33.42 -5.76 32.66
CA PHE A 61 32.84 -7.12 32.64
C PHE A 61 32.77 -7.69 31.20
N ALA A 62 33.78 -7.41 30.38
CA ALA A 62 33.78 -7.75 28.96
C ALA A 62 33.67 -9.26 28.72
N LYS A 63 34.30 -10.08 29.57
CA LYS A 63 34.27 -11.55 29.46
C LYS A 63 32.87 -12.09 29.74
N GLU A 64 32.20 -11.61 30.80
CA GLU A 64 30.83 -12.02 31.11
C GLU A 64 29.83 -11.61 30.03
N VAL A 65 29.98 -10.41 29.46
CA VAL A 65 29.13 -9.96 28.35
C VAL A 65 29.33 -10.80 27.09
N GLN A 66 30.58 -11.19 26.79
CA GLN A 66 30.87 -12.04 25.63
C GLN A 66 30.27 -13.44 25.79
N ILE A 67 30.33 -14.00 26.99
CA ILE A 67 29.73 -15.28 27.36
C ILE A 67 28.19 -15.21 27.25
N ILE A 68 27.56 -14.14 27.70
CA ILE A 68 26.10 -13.94 27.57
C ILE A 68 25.72 -13.78 26.09
N LYS A 69 26.52 -13.04 25.29
CA LYS A 69 26.30 -12.88 23.84
C LYS A 69 26.42 -14.17 23.04
N ALA A 70 27.28 -15.10 23.45
CA ALA A 70 27.37 -16.41 22.82
C ALA A 70 26.08 -17.23 23.04
N ASN A 71 25.55 -17.21 24.26
CA ASN A 71 24.34 -17.96 24.64
C ASN A 71 23.04 -17.30 24.12
N LEU A 72 23.06 -16.02 23.73
CA LEU A 72 21.91 -15.35 23.10
C LEU A 72 21.52 -15.91 21.73
N LYS A 73 22.38 -16.73 21.11
CA LYS A 73 22.09 -17.39 19.82
C LYS A 73 21.30 -18.70 19.96
N ASP A 74 21.22 -19.28 21.16
CA ASP A 74 20.56 -20.56 21.41
C ASP A 74 19.22 -20.37 22.18
N PRO A 75 18.07 -20.65 21.56
CA PRO A 75 16.73 -20.60 22.18
C PRO A 75 16.58 -21.46 23.43
N SER A 76 17.41 -22.50 23.59
CA SER A 76 17.39 -23.39 24.75
C SER A 76 18.09 -22.79 25.97
N ALA A 77 18.92 -21.77 25.78
CA ALA A 77 19.75 -21.16 26.82
C ALA A 77 19.10 -19.96 27.54
N VAL A 78 17.81 -19.69 27.31
CA VAL A 78 17.07 -18.53 27.90
C VAL A 78 17.27 -18.42 29.41
N GLU A 79 17.05 -19.50 30.15
CA GLU A 79 17.17 -19.49 31.61
C GLU A 79 18.60 -19.23 32.08
N GLU A 80 19.60 -19.71 31.34
CA GLU A 80 21.00 -19.48 31.67
C GLU A 80 21.42 -18.03 31.38
N VAL A 81 20.94 -17.46 30.27
CA VAL A 81 21.13 -16.04 29.91
C VAL A 81 20.52 -15.14 30.98
N GLU A 82 19.29 -15.40 31.43
CA GLU A 82 18.63 -14.66 32.52
C GLU A 82 19.44 -14.70 33.82
N ARG A 83 19.90 -15.89 34.22
CA ARG A 83 20.74 -16.04 35.43
C ARG A 83 22.05 -15.27 35.32
N ARG A 84 22.70 -15.29 34.15
CA ARG A 84 23.97 -14.59 33.93
C ARG A 84 23.80 -13.07 33.87
N ILE A 85 22.72 -12.56 33.27
CA ILE A 85 22.38 -11.12 33.28
C ILE A 85 22.12 -10.66 34.72
N ASN A 86 21.29 -11.36 35.48
CA ASN A 86 21.03 -11.03 36.89
C ASN A 86 22.30 -11.08 37.77
N SER A 87 23.20 -12.04 37.51
CA SER A 87 24.50 -12.13 38.18
C SER A 87 25.40 -10.93 37.81
N LEU A 88 25.41 -10.52 36.54
CA LEU A 88 26.14 -9.36 36.05
C LEU A 88 25.63 -8.06 36.69
N GLU A 89 24.31 -7.88 36.79
CA GLU A 89 23.70 -6.74 37.48
C GLU A 89 24.10 -6.68 38.95
N ARG A 90 24.04 -7.82 39.66
CA ARG A 90 24.47 -7.91 41.07
C ARG A 90 25.95 -7.59 41.22
N LYS A 91 26.81 -8.07 40.31
CA LYS A 91 28.25 -7.74 40.31
C LYS A 91 28.50 -6.26 40.02
N MET A 92 27.71 -5.64 39.14
CA MET A 92 27.78 -4.21 38.87
C MET A 92 27.33 -3.36 40.06
N LEU A 93 26.25 -3.75 40.76
CA LEU A 93 25.80 -3.08 41.99
C LEU A 93 26.79 -3.21 43.14
N LYS A 94 27.43 -4.38 43.30
CA LYS A 94 28.42 -4.65 44.36
C LYS A 94 29.78 -4.01 44.09
N ARG A 95 29.97 -3.35 42.94
CA ARG A 95 31.22 -2.66 42.64
C ARG A 95 31.39 -1.49 43.61
N LYS A 96 32.25 -1.69 44.61
CA LYS A 96 32.64 -0.65 45.58
C LYS A 96 33.04 0.60 44.78
N LYS A 97 32.25 1.66 44.88
CA LYS A 97 32.57 2.97 44.28
C LYS A 97 34.02 3.28 44.65
N LYS A 98 34.89 3.58 43.67
CA LYS A 98 36.26 4.05 43.96
C LYS A 98 36.10 5.19 44.96
N LYS A 99 36.63 5.00 46.18
CA LYS A 99 36.58 6.02 47.23
C LYS A 99 37.13 7.31 46.63
N SER A 100 36.32 8.36 46.62
CA SER A 100 36.72 9.66 46.08
C SER A 100 38.05 10.10 46.70
N PRO A 101 38.91 10.85 45.99
CA PRO A 101 40.09 11.46 46.60
C PRO A 101 39.76 12.19 47.90
N ILE A 102 38.57 12.80 47.95
CA ILE A 102 38.00 13.49 49.11
C ILE A 102 37.79 12.55 50.32
N THR A 103 37.37 11.30 50.12
CA THR A 103 37.20 10.33 51.23
C THR A 103 38.52 9.70 51.69
N LYS A 104 39.55 9.63 50.81
CA LYS A 104 40.93 9.31 51.23
C LYS A 104 41.54 10.46 52.04
N ILE A 105 41.27 11.70 51.66
CA ILE A 105 41.69 12.90 52.41
C ILE A 105 40.95 12.98 53.75
N GLN A 106 39.64 12.73 53.79
CA GLN A 106 38.87 12.71 55.05
C GLN A 106 39.34 11.60 56.01
N ARG A 107 39.72 10.41 55.51
CA ARG A 107 40.32 9.38 56.38
C ARG A 107 41.70 9.78 56.89
N LYS A 108 42.58 10.30 56.03
CA LYS A 108 43.86 10.85 56.48
C LYS A 108 43.68 11.97 57.52
N ILE A 109 42.69 12.86 57.36
CA ILE A 109 42.35 13.91 58.32
C ILE A 109 41.78 13.33 59.63
N SER A 110 41.03 12.22 59.58
CA SER A 110 40.48 11.60 60.80
C SER A 110 41.46 10.67 61.51
N GLU A 111 42.44 10.11 60.80
CA GLU A 111 43.60 9.38 61.34
C GLU A 111 44.58 10.38 61.99
N LEU A 112 44.92 11.50 61.34
CA LEU A 112 45.70 12.61 61.91
C LEU A 112 45.06 13.23 63.18
N LYS A 113 43.73 13.22 63.26
CA LYS A 113 43.00 13.71 64.46
C LYS A 113 43.03 12.75 65.65
N LYS A 114 43.31 11.47 65.44
CA LYS A 114 43.27 10.46 66.51
C LYS A 114 44.66 10.14 67.07
N GLU A 115 45.72 10.22 66.26
CA GLU A 115 47.07 9.81 66.69
C GLU A 115 48.01 10.99 66.99
N ASP A 116 48.00 12.07 66.19
CA ASP A 116 49.03 13.12 66.33
C ASP A 116 48.61 14.31 67.21
N LEU A 117 47.33 14.68 67.24
CA LEU A 117 46.83 15.80 68.04
C LEU A 117 47.01 15.63 69.57
N PRO A 118 46.75 14.44 70.17
CA PRO A 118 46.99 14.22 71.59
C PRO A 118 48.49 14.22 71.94
N ALA A 119 49.35 13.77 71.02
CA ALA A 119 50.80 13.76 71.21
C ALA A 119 51.39 15.17 71.12
N ILE A 120 50.87 16.00 70.21
CA ILE A 120 51.24 17.41 70.07
C ILE A 120 50.74 18.22 71.27
N GLU A 121 49.50 18.01 71.73
CA GLU A 121 49.00 18.66 72.96
C GLU A 121 49.81 18.28 74.20
N LYS A 122 50.25 17.02 74.31
CA LYS A 122 51.16 16.60 75.39
C LYS A 122 52.54 17.24 75.27
N ARG A 123 53.12 17.35 74.06
CA ARG A 123 54.40 18.05 73.84
C ARG A 123 54.31 19.55 74.13
N VAL A 124 53.23 20.21 73.71
CA VAL A 124 53.02 21.65 73.98
C VAL A 124 52.79 21.89 75.47
N LYS A 125 52.03 21.04 76.17
CA LYS A 125 51.89 21.13 77.63
C LYS A 125 53.22 20.93 78.36
N LYS A 126 54.05 19.97 77.91
CA LYS A 126 55.37 19.71 78.49
C LYS A 126 56.34 20.88 78.28
N ASN A 127 56.36 21.47 77.08
CA ASN A 127 57.18 22.65 76.78
C ASN A 127 56.72 23.90 77.55
N ILE A 128 55.41 24.07 77.77
CA ILE A 128 54.88 25.18 78.59
C ILE A 128 55.22 24.99 80.08
N GLU A 129 55.27 23.76 80.57
CA GLU A 129 55.71 23.47 81.94
C GLU A 129 57.23 23.64 82.12
N GLU A 130 58.04 23.28 81.13
CA GLU A 130 59.50 23.51 81.15
C GLU A 130 59.82 25.02 81.10
N LEU A 131 59.14 25.80 80.25
CA LEU A 131 59.27 27.27 80.21
C LEU A 131 58.88 27.95 81.53
N LYS A 132 57.88 27.42 82.24
CA LYS A 132 57.48 27.92 83.56
C LYS A 132 58.46 27.58 84.68
N LYS A 133 59.20 26.47 84.57
CA LYS A 133 60.13 26.02 85.60
C LYS A 133 61.56 26.57 85.44
N GLU A 134 62.03 26.81 84.22
CA GLU A 134 63.44 27.19 83.99
C GLU A 134 63.65 28.65 83.60
N GLU A 135 62.81 29.23 82.73
CA GLU A 135 63.03 30.58 82.20
C GLU A 135 62.35 31.66 83.04
N PHE A 136 61.15 31.39 83.54
CA PHE A 136 60.39 32.34 84.37
C PHE A 136 61.15 32.77 85.65
N PRO A 137 61.82 31.87 86.40
CA PRO A 137 62.64 32.26 87.55
C PRO A 137 63.89 33.05 87.15
N LYS A 138 64.51 32.76 86.00
CA LYS A 138 65.66 33.51 85.48
C LYS A 138 65.27 34.94 85.13
N ILE A 139 64.15 35.14 84.43
CA ILE A 139 63.63 36.47 84.11
C ILE A 139 63.23 37.23 85.39
N GLN A 140 62.61 36.56 86.36
CA GLN A 140 62.32 37.19 87.66
C GLN A 140 63.59 37.58 88.42
N SER A 141 64.65 36.76 88.37
CA SER A 141 65.94 37.10 88.97
C SER A 141 66.62 38.29 88.27
N GLN A 142 66.50 38.40 86.95
CA GLN A 142 67.00 39.53 86.18
C GLN A 142 66.24 40.83 86.48
N ILE A 143 64.91 40.78 86.58
CA ILE A 143 64.09 41.93 87.00
C ILE A 143 64.43 42.34 88.44
N ARG A 144 64.66 41.37 89.33
CA ARG A 144 65.04 41.63 90.73
C ARG A 144 66.46 42.22 90.83
N ASN A 145 67.39 41.85 89.96
CA ASN A 145 68.72 42.45 89.87
C ASN A 145 68.69 43.85 89.26
N LEU A 146 67.86 44.09 88.24
CA LEU A 146 67.65 45.42 87.65
C LEU A 146 67.06 46.41 88.66
N LYS A 147 66.11 45.97 89.49
CA LYS A 147 65.60 46.78 90.61
C LYS A 147 66.70 47.14 91.61
N LYS A 148 67.53 46.19 92.02
CA LYS A 148 68.67 46.46 92.92
C LYS A 148 69.70 47.45 92.34
N THR A 149 69.90 47.48 91.02
CA THR A 149 70.78 48.48 90.37
C THR A 149 70.15 49.86 90.25
N ILE A 150 68.81 49.95 90.20
CA ILE A 150 68.10 51.23 90.18
C ILE A 150 68.05 51.80 91.61
N ASP A 151 67.71 50.97 92.60
CA ASP A 151 67.66 51.37 94.00
C ASP A 151 69.04 51.83 94.53
N LYS A 152 70.15 51.27 94.01
CA LYS A 152 71.51 51.73 94.32
C LYS A 152 71.89 53.07 93.68
N ARG A 153 71.29 53.45 92.54
CA ARG A 153 71.52 54.77 91.93
C ARG A 153 70.78 55.87 92.69
N ASP A 154 69.58 55.58 93.17
CA ASP A 154 68.79 56.54 93.95
C ASP A 154 69.35 56.77 95.37
N GLU A 155 70.12 55.81 95.93
CA GLU A 155 70.83 55.97 97.21
C GLU A 155 72.16 56.75 97.09
N GLU A 156 72.79 56.80 95.91
CA GLU A 156 74.07 57.50 95.70
C GLU A 156 73.93 58.99 95.32
N GLU A 157 72.76 59.45 94.86
CA GLU A 157 72.55 60.86 94.48
C GLU A 157 72.18 61.80 95.66
N ASN A 158 71.96 61.28 96.87
CA ASN A 158 71.54 62.07 98.04
C ASN A 158 72.67 62.53 98.98
N LYS A 159 73.89 62.76 98.48
CA LYS A 159 74.97 63.38 99.27
C LYS A 159 75.85 64.36 98.48
N LYS A 160 75.28 65.46 97.98
CA LYS A 160 76.05 66.70 97.74
C LYS A 160 75.23 67.91 98.18
N ARG A 161 75.62 68.50 99.30
CA ARG A 161 75.18 69.82 99.75
C ARG A 161 75.70 70.86 98.75
N VAL A 162 74.81 71.68 98.20
CA VAL A 162 75.14 72.91 97.48
C VAL A 162 74.57 74.07 98.30
N ASP A 163 75.40 75.08 98.56
CA ASP A 163 75.13 76.23 99.42
C ASP A 163 73.93 77.08 98.95
N SER A 164 73.09 77.44 99.93
CA SER A 164 71.78 78.07 99.78
C SER A 164 71.83 79.60 99.60
N GLY A 165 72.54 80.09 98.59
CA GLY A 165 72.67 81.54 98.34
C GLY A 165 72.16 82.02 96.98
N VAL A 166 72.09 81.16 95.96
CA VAL A 166 71.87 81.59 94.56
C VAL A 166 70.63 80.93 93.91
N GLY A 167 70.00 79.95 94.58
CA GLY A 167 68.82 79.23 94.06
C GLY A 167 67.53 80.07 93.98
N ALA A 168 67.34 81.01 94.92
CA ALA A 168 66.09 81.76 95.02
C ALA A 168 65.85 82.79 93.90
N LEU A 169 66.91 83.26 93.21
CA LEU A 169 66.79 84.25 92.13
C LEU A 169 66.72 83.62 90.73
N VAL A 170 67.16 82.37 90.58
CA VAL A 170 67.07 81.63 89.31
C VAL A 170 65.76 80.84 89.23
N GLU A 171 65.20 80.39 90.37
CA GLU A 171 63.97 79.61 90.38
C GLU A 171 62.71 80.39 89.98
N GLU A 172 62.55 81.67 90.30
CA GLU A 172 61.34 82.42 89.85
C GLU A 172 61.28 82.53 88.31
N LYS A 173 62.39 82.92 87.66
CA LYS A 173 62.43 83.04 86.19
C LYS A 173 62.40 81.70 85.47
N TYR A 174 63.02 80.66 86.04
CA TYR A 174 62.99 79.32 85.46
C TYR A 174 61.63 78.65 85.67
N SER A 175 60.96 78.91 86.78
CA SER A 175 59.57 78.47 87.03
C SER A 175 58.61 79.09 86.04
N ASP A 176 58.73 80.39 85.78
CA ASP A 176 57.90 81.10 84.80
C ASP A 176 58.14 80.61 83.38
N PHE A 177 59.39 80.32 83.00
CA PHE A 177 59.74 79.71 81.71
C PHE A 177 59.22 78.27 81.57
N ILE A 178 59.37 77.44 82.60
CA ILE A 178 58.83 76.07 82.61
C ILE A 178 57.30 76.11 82.57
N ASN A 179 56.66 77.06 83.27
CA ASN A 179 55.21 77.22 83.28
C ASN A 179 54.69 77.79 81.95
N SER A 180 55.45 78.65 81.26
CA SER A 180 55.11 79.10 79.91
C SER A 180 55.21 77.96 78.90
N ILE A 181 56.29 77.18 78.92
CA ILE A 181 56.45 75.98 78.06
C ILE A 181 55.34 74.97 78.34
N LYS A 182 55.00 74.74 79.61
CA LYS A 182 53.89 73.84 79.98
C LYS A 182 52.55 74.38 79.48
N ARG A 183 52.26 75.69 79.59
CA ARG A 183 51.05 76.28 79.03
C ARG A 183 51.01 76.14 77.51
N ASP A 184 52.10 76.46 76.82
CA ASP A 184 52.21 76.35 75.36
C ASP A 184 52.03 74.91 74.88
N LEU A 185 52.61 73.92 75.57
CA LEU A 185 52.41 72.50 75.29
C LEU A 185 50.98 72.05 75.58
N THR A 186 50.38 72.52 76.67
CA THR A 186 48.99 72.19 77.03
C THR A 186 48.01 72.78 76.00
N ASP A 187 48.29 73.99 75.51
CA ASP A 187 47.45 74.65 74.51
C ASP A 187 47.69 74.06 73.11
N GLU A 188 48.91 73.63 72.77
CA GLU A 188 49.17 72.82 71.58
C GLU A 188 48.46 71.47 71.63
N GLU A 189 48.51 70.77 72.76
CA GLU A 189 47.81 69.49 72.93
C GLU A 189 46.30 69.67 72.83
N LYS A 190 45.72 70.71 73.45
CA LYS A 190 44.30 71.04 73.29
C LYS A 190 43.95 71.35 71.84
N LYS A 191 44.76 72.14 71.13
CA LYS A 191 44.55 72.42 69.70
C LYS A 191 44.63 71.14 68.86
N LYS A 192 45.58 70.26 69.13
CA LYS A 192 45.72 68.95 68.46
C LYS A 192 44.54 68.03 68.79
N GLU A 193 44.05 68.03 70.03
CA GLU A 193 42.91 67.23 70.47
C GLU A 193 41.60 67.74 69.84
N GLU A 194 41.41 69.06 69.73
CA GLU A 194 40.28 69.66 69.02
C GLU A 194 40.33 69.38 67.51
N LEU A 195 41.51 69.44 66.90
CA LEU A 195 41.74 69.02 65.51
C LEU A 195 41.42 67.52 65.31
N LEU A 196 41.80 66.67 66.25
CA LEU A 196 41.48 65.24 66.20
C LEU A 196 39.98 64.99 66.40
N LYS A 197 39.33 65.67 67.35
CA LYS A 197 37.89 65.60 67.57
C LYS A 197 37.12 66.06 66.33
N THR A 198 37.52 67.16 65.70
CA THR A 198 36.89 67.64 64.46
C THR A 198 37.12 66.70 63.28
N LYS A 199 38.34 66.18 63.10
CA LYS A 199 38.63 65.15 62.08
C LYS A 199 37.81 63.87 62.30
N LEU A 200 37.76 63.34 63.52
CA LEU A 200 36.96 62.16 63.86
C LEU A 200 35.47 62.39 63.64
N LYS A 201 34.96 63.58 64.02
CA LYS A 201 33.55 63.94 63.82
C LYS A 201 33.21 64.04 62.33
N ASN A 202 34.10 64.60 61.52
CA ASN A 202 33.94 64.67 60.07
C ASN A 202 34.03 63.27 59.43
N GLU A 203 34.98 62.42 59.81
CA GLU A 203 35.05 61.03 59.33
C GLU A 203 33.81 60.22 59.68
N TYR A 204 33.27 60.40 60.90
CA TYR A 204 32.03 59.74 61.30
C TYR A 204 30.85 60.20 60.46
N MET A 205 30.71 61.50 60.23
CA MET A 205 29.69 62.08 59.37
C MET A 205 29.80 61.58 57.92
N GLU A 206 31.02 61.45 57.38
CA GLU A 206 31.24 60.90 56.04
C GLU A 206 30.91 59.40 55.96
N LYS A 207 31.29 58.61 56.97
CA LYS A 207 30.94 57.19 57.06
C LYS A 207 29.43 56.99 57.20
N GLU A 208 28.75 57.84 57.96
CA GLU A 208 27.30 57.82 58.12
C GLU A 208 26.59 58.16 56.81
N LYS A 209 27.01 59.24 56.13
CA LYS A 209 26.52 59.58 54.78
C LYS A 209 26.76 58.45 53.78
N ALA A 210 27.94 57.84 53.78
CA ALA A 210 28.26 56.71 52.89
C ALA A 210 27.41 55.47 53.19
N LEU A 211 27.09 55.21 54.46
CA LEU A 211 26.19 54.14 54.87
C LEU A 211 24.75 54.42 54.42
N GLU A 212 24.24 55.64 54.60
CA GLU A 212 22.92 56.03 54.12
C GLU A 212 22.80 55.90 52.60
N LEU A 213 23.82 56.33 51.86
CA LEU A 213 23.87 56.19 50.40
C LEU A 213 23.84 54.72 49.98
N ASN A 214 24.64 53.87 50.64
CA ASN A 214 24.62 52.42 50.44
C ASN A 214 23.26 51.79 50.75
N TYR A 215 22.59 52.27 51.81
CA TYR A 215 21.29 51.76 52.21
C TYR A 215 20.20 52.16 51.20
N ARG A 216 20.22 53.42 50.73
CA ARG A 216 19.35 53.91 49.65
C ARG A 216 19.58 53.14 48.36
N GLU A 217 20.84 52.91 47.97
CA GLU A 217 21.17 52.12 46.78
C GLU A 217 20.66 50.68 46.88
N LYS A 218 20.84 50.03 48.04
CA LYS A 218 20.31 48.67 48.27
C LYS A 218 18.78 48.65 48.22
N MET A 219 18.11 49.64 48.80
CA MET A 219 16.65 49.76 48.74
C MET A 219 16.16 50.00 47.31
N ASN A 220 16.83 50.84 46.54
CA ASN A 220 16.50 51.09 45.14
C ASN A 220 16.75 49.85 44.26
N LYS A 221 17.85 49.11 44.50
CA LYS A 221 18.10 47.81 43.84
C LYS A 221 17.00 46.81 44.17
N LEU A 222 16.57 46.73 45.43
CA LEU A 222 15.52 45.81 45.85
C LEU A 222 14.15 46.18 45.23
N LYS A 223 13.81 47.48 45.18
CA LYS A 223 12.61 47.98 44.50
C LYS A 223 12.64 47.67 43.01
N ASN A 224 13.75 47.96 42.33
CA ASN A 224 13.91 47.68 40.90
C ASN A 224 13.85 46.17 40.60
N ASP A 225 14.46 45.32 41.44
CA ASP A 225 14.39 43.87 41.28
C ASP A 225 12.98 43.33 41.51
N PHE A 226 12.23 43.92 42.45
CA PHE A 226 10.83 43.57 42.69
C PHE A 226 9.95 44.00 41.52
N GLU A 227 10.08 45.23 41.04
CA GLU A 227 9.35 45.74 39.88
C GLU A 227 9.64 44.92 38.62
N LYS A 228 10.91 44.62 38.34
CA LYS A 228 11.29 43.74 37.22
C LYS A 228 10.67 42.35 37.34
N ARG A 229 10.64 41.75 38.55
CA ARG A 229 9.99 40.45 38.76
C ARG A 229 8.48 40.52 38.55
N VAL A 230 7.83 41.57 39.05
CA VAL A 230 6.39 41.78 38.88
C VAL A 230 6.05 42.00 37.41
N GLN A 231 6.79 42.86 36.69
CA GLN A 231 6.65 43.05 35.24
C GLN A 231 6.84 41.75 34.48
N LEU A 232 7.89 40.98 34.78
CA LEU A 232 8.18 39.73 34.09
C LEU A 232 7.12 38.66 34.39
N HIS A 233 6.58 38.63 35.60
CA HIS A 233 5.50 37.72 35.96
C HIS A 233 4.19 38.09 35.26
N LEU A 234 3.85 39.38 35.22
CA LEU A 234 2.69 39.92 34.50
C LEU A 234 2.80 39.69 33.00
N GLU A 235 3.95 39.99 32.38
CA GLU A 235 4.17 39.71 30.95
C GLU A 235 4.00 38.23 30.63
N ASN A 236 4.53 37.34 31.47
CA ASN A 236 4.40 35.91 31.26
C ASN A 236 2.95 35.44 31.42
N GLU A 237 2.20 36.00 32.38
CA GLU A 237 0.79 35.70 32.55
C GLU A 237 -0.05 36.20 31.38
N VAL A 238 0.21 37.42 30.90
CA VAL A 238 -0.46 38.01 29.74
C VAL A 238 -0.12 37.21 28.48
N LYS A 239 1.16 36.89 28.22
CA LYS A 239 1.57 36.04 27.10
C LYS A 239 0.90 34.67 27.15
N LYS A 240 0.80 34.06 28.34
CA LYS A 240 0.14 32.78 28.52
C LYS A 240 -1.37 32.86 28.23
N LYS A 241 -2.08 33.77 28.89
CA LYS A 241 -3.54 33.96 28.71
C LYS A 241 -3.89 34.40 27.29
N PHE A 242 -3.07 35.25 26.69
CA PHE A 242 -3.24 35.67 25.30
C PHE A 242 -2.97 34.50 24.33
N GLY A 243 -1.91 33.72 24.55
CA GLY A 243 -1.62 32.52 23.75
C GLY A 243 -2.71 31.46 23.86
N GLU A 244 -3.26 31.23 25.05
CA GLU A 244 -4.41 30.33 25.28
C GLU A 244 -5.64 30.81 24.51
N LYS A 245 -6.05 32.08 24.66
CA LYS A 245 -7.19 32.65 23.91
C LYS A 245 -6.97 32.67 22.40
N LEU A 246 -5.75 32.95 21.94
CA LEU A 246 -5.41 32.96 20.52
C LEU A 246 -5.51 31.54 19.93
N ASN A 247 -4.98 30.55 20.64
CA ASN A 247 -5.06 29.15 20.23
C ASN A 247 -6.50 28.64 20.20
N GLU A 248 -7.33 28.98 21.19
CA GLU A 248 -8.75 28.64 21.18
C GLU A 248 -9.46 29.22 19.95
N LYS A 249 -9.23 30.51 19.64
CA LYS A 249 -9.80 31.14 18.43
C LYS A 249 -9.27 30.51 17.14
N LEU A 250 -7.98 30.20 17.07
CA LEU A 250 -7.35 29.56 15.91
C LEU A 250 -7.89 28.15 15.67
N VAL A 251 -8.13 27.37 16.73
CA VAL A 251 -8.73 26.03 16.60
C VAL A 251 -10.15 26.13 16.05
N VAL A 252 -10.95 27.08 16.54
CA VAL A 252 -12.32 27.31 16.05
C VAL A 252 -12.31 27.77 14.59
N GLU A 253 -11.44 28.70 14.21
CA GLU A 253 -11.31 29.12 12.80
C GLU A 253 -10.80 28.00 11.89
N LYS A 254 -9.81 27.23 12.34
CA LYS A 254 -9.28 26.10 11.59
C LYS A 254 -10.36 25.05 11.33
N ALA A 255 -11.18 24.73 12.34
CA ALA A 255 -12.32 23.83 12.18
C ALA A 255 -13.37 24.39 11.19
N LYS A 256 -13.65 25.70 11.23
CA LYS A 256 -14.54 26.35 10.25
C LYS A 256 -13.98 26.28 8.83
N LEU A 257 -12.68 26.51 8.66
CA LEU A 257 -12.00 26.45 7.36
C LEU A 257 -11.94 25.02 6.82
N GLU A 258 -11.61 24.04 7.66
CA GLU A 258 -11.61 22.62 7.30
C GLU A 258 -13.00 22.17 6.88
N HIS A 259 -14.06 22.56 7.61
CA HIS A 259 -15.43 22.27 7.22
C HIS A 259 -15.81 22.90 5.88
N LYS A 260 -15.40 24.15 5.64
CA LYS A 260 -15.66 24.87 4.37
C LYS A 260 -14.91 24.24 3.20
N TYR A 261 -13.65 23.81 3.40
CA TYR A 261 -12.86 23.09 2.41
C TYR A 261 -13.44 21.71 2.12
N ALA A 262 -13.81 20.94 3.14
CA ALA A 262 -14.43 19.62 2.98
C ALA A 262 -15.75 19.70 2.19
N LEU A 263 -16.56 20.74 2.41
CA LEU A 263 -17.77 21.00 1.62
C LEU A 263 -17.46 21.32 0.15
N GLN A 264 -16.45 22.14 -0.12
CA GLN A 264 -16.04 22.46 -1.50
C GLN A 264 -15.45 21.25 -2.22
N GLU A 265 -14.62 20.45 -1.54
CA GLU A 265 -14.03 19.25 -2.09
C GLU A 265 -15.09 18.17 -2.35
N LYS A 266 -16.05 18.01 -1.44
CA LYS A 266 -17.19 17.12 -1.64
C LYS A 266 -18.01 17.53 -2.88
N LYS A 267 -18.29 18.82 -3.06
CA LYS A 267 -18.99 19.32 -4.27
C LYS A 267 -18.20 19.04 -5.54
N LYS A 268 -16.89 19.30 -5.57
CA LYS A 268 -16.03 19.00 -6.72
C LYS A 268 -16.01 17.52 -7.06
N LEU A 269 -15.92 16.65 -6.05
CA LEU A 269 -15.96 15.21 -6.23
C LEU A 269 -17.32 14.72 -6.73
N GLU A 270 -18.42 15.30 -6.26
CA GLU A 270 -19.77 14.99 -6.77
C GLU A 270 -19.91 15.40 -8.24
N GLU A 271 -19.46 16.60 -8.62
CA GLU A 271 -19.46 17.06 -10.02
C GLU A 271 -18.55 16.22 -10.94
N GLU A 272 -17.36 15.83 -10.47
CA GLU A 272 -16.46 14.95 -11.23
C GLU A 272 -17.07 13.56 -11.41
N LEU A 273 -17.68 13.01 -10.36
CA LEU A 273 -18.31 11.71 -10.40
C LEU A 273 -19.54 11.72 -11.32
N GLU A 274 -20.31 12.80 -11.33
CA GLU A 274 -21.42 12.99 -12.27
C GLU A 274 -20.91 13.05 -13.72
N ARG A 275 -19.89 13.87 -14.02
CA ARG A 275 -19.25 13.94 -15.34
C ARG A 275 -18.70 12.60 -15.80
N ASP A 276 -18.04 11.86 -14.92
CA ASP A 276 -17.49 10.54 -15.25
C ASP A 276 -18.59 9.52 -15.48
N THR A 277 -19.69 9.55 -14.71
CA THR A 277 -20.83 8.67 -14.95
C THR A 277 -21.53 8.97 -16.27
N GLU A 278 -21.63 10.23 -16.68
CA GLU A 278 -22.18 10.64 -17.97
C GLU A 278 -21.26 10.22 -19.12
N ARG A 279 -19.95 10.43 -18.99
CA ARG A 279 -18.96 9.95 -19.95
C ARG A 279 -19.05 8.44 -20.13
N LEU A 280 -19.06 7.67 -19.03
CA LEU A 280 -19.17 6.21 -19.08
C LEU A 280 -20.48 5.75 -19.73
N LYS A 281 -21.61 6.39 -19.40
CA LYS A 281 -22.92 6.09 -20.04
C LYS A 281 -22.87 6.37 -21.54
N SER A 282 -22.26 7.47 -21.95
CA SER A 282 -22.15 7.84 -23.36
C SER A 282 -21.23 6.89 -24.15
N GLU A 283 -20.10 6.50 -23.57
CA GLU A 283 -19.14 5.56 -24.16
C GLU A 283 -19.73 4.16 -24.26
N PHE A 284 -20.39 3.70 -23.19
CA PHE A 284 -21.03 2.39 -23.18
C PHE A 284 -22.18 2.33 -24.20
N SER A 285 -22.98 3.39 -24.32
CA SER A 285 -24.04 3.48 -25.33
C SER A 285 -23.46 3.47 -26.75
N LYS A 286 -22.41 4.25 -27.02
CA LYS A 286 -21.72 4.28 -28.32
C LYS A 286 -21.12 2.92 -28.69
N GLU A 287 -20.42 2.27 -27.76
CA GLU A 287 -19.85 0.94 -27.98
C GLU A 287 -20.91 -0.14 -28.19
N PHE A 288 -21.98 -0.10 -27.40
CA PHE A 288 -23.06 -1.08 -27.49
C PHE A 288 -23.78 -0.95 -28.83
N ASN A 289 -24.12 0.27 -29.24
CA ASN A 289 -24.76 0.54 -30.52
C ASN A 289 -23.86 0.18 -31.71
N LYS A 290 -22.56 0.48 -31.63
CA LYS A 290 -21.59 0.07 -32.67
C LYS A 290 -21.50 -1.46 -32.78
N LYS A 291 -21.37 -2.17 -31.66
CA LYS A 291 -21.35 -3.65 -31.64
C LYS A 291 -22.66 -4.27 -32.13
N LEU A 292 -23.80 -3.63 -31.88
CA LEU A 292 -25.10 -4.09 -32.39
C LEU A 292 -25.19 -3.90 -33.90
N LYS A 293 -24.78 -2.73 -34.41
CA LYS A 293 -24.77 -2.41 -35.84
C LYS A 293 -23.86 -3.35 -36.62
N ASP A 294 -22.63 -3.57 -36.14
CA ASP A 294 -21.66 -4.50 -36.76
C ASP A 294 -22.19 -5.95 -36.79
N LYS A 295 -22.96 -6.36 -35.76
CA LYS A 295 -23.58 -7.69 -35.70
C LYS A 295 -24.74 -7.82 -36.68
N ILE A 296 -25.56 -6.79 -36.82
CA ILE A 296 -26.67 -6.76 -37.79
C ILE A 296 -26.10 -6.83 -39.21
N GLU A 297 -25.09 -6.02 -39.53
CA GLU A 297 -24.47 -5.97 -40.85
C GLU A 297 -23.77 -7.28 -41.24
N LYS A 298 -23.07 -7.92 -40.28
CA LYS A 298 -22.53 -9.28 -40.48
C LYS A 298 -23.62 -10.32 -40.73
N LYS A 299 -24.73 -10.26 -40.00
CA LYS A 299 -25.86 -11.19 -40.18
C LYS A 299 -26.54 -11.00 -41.53
N GLU A 300 -26.71 -9.76 -41.98
CA GLU A 300 -27.32 -9.45 -43.27
C GLU A 300 -26.45 -9.91 -44.44
N SER A 301 -25.13 -9.70 -44.35
CA SER A 301 -24.18 -10.17 -45.37
C SER A 301 -24.09 -11.70 -45.43
N GLU A 302 -24.10 -12.39 -44.28
CA GLU A 302 -24.22 -13.85 -44.21
C GLU A 302 -25.52 -14.35 -44.85
N LEU A 303 -26.66 -13.69 -44.55
CA LEU A 303 -27.96 -14.07 -45.11
C LEU A 303 -28.03 -13.88 -46.63
N LYS A 304 -27.43 -12.80 -47.14
CA LYS A 304 -27.32 -12.54 -48.59
C LYS A 304 -26.47 -13.61 -49.30
N ARG A 305 -25.37 -14.05 -48.68
CA ARG A 305 -24.53 -15.15 -49.21
C ARG A 305 -25.26 -16.49 -49.18
N GLU A 306 -25.89 -16.85 -48.06
CA GLU A 306 -26.65 -18.10 -47.96
C GLU A 306 -27.81 -18.15 -48.96
N LYS A 307 -28.51 -17.03 -49.21
CA LYS A 307 -29.55 -16.96 -50.26
C LYS A 307 -28.99 -17.21 -51.66
N LYS A 308 -27.85 -16.60 -52.00
CA LYS A 308 -27.18 -16.83 -53.31
C LYS A 308 -26.72 -18.27 -53.47
N ASP A 309 -26.05 -18.83 -52.46
CA ASP A 309 -25.53 -20.20 -52.49
C ASP A 309 -26.64 -21.26 -52.53
N PHE A 310 -27.79 -20.96 -51.92
CA PHE A 310 -28.98 -21.80 -52.02
C PHE A 310 -29.56 -21.75 -53.43
N HIS A 311 -29.70 -20.56 -54.02
CA HIS A 311 -30.24 -20.41 -55.37
C HIS A 311 -29.37 -21.13 -56.43
N VAL A 312 -28.04 -21.00 -56.32
CA VAL A 312 -27.10 -21.69 -57.22
C VAL A 312 -27.19 -23.21 -57.09
N ARG A 313 -27.32 -23.74 -55.87
CA ARG A 313 -27.48 -25.19 -55.65
C ARG A 313 -28.79 -25.73 -56.21
N VAL A 314 -29.89 -25.05 -55.96
CA VAL A 314 -31.21 -25.45 -56.48
C VAL A 314 -31.22 -25.43 -58.01
N LEU A 315 -30.65 -24.39 -58.64
CA LEU A 315 -30.55 -24.31 -60.10
C LEU A 315 -29.70 -25.42 -60.70
N LYS A 316 -28.60 -25.80 -60.03
CA LYS A 316 -27.74 -26.90 -60.48
C LYS A 316 -28.46 -28.25 -60.42
N GLU A 317 -29.13 -28.54 -59.31
CA GLU A 317 -29.93 -29.76 -59.16
C GLU A 317 -31.10 -29.83 -60.14
N PHE A 318 -31.72 -28.69 -60.45
CA PHE A 318 -32.81 -28.63 -61.44
C PHE A 318 -32.29 -28.88 -62.86
N LYS A 319 -31.13 -28.31 -63.21
CA LYS A 319 -30.48 -28.53 -64.50
C LYS A 319 -30.10 -30.00 -64.71
N GLU A 320 -29.49 -30.65 -63.71
CA GLU A 320 -29.14 -32.07 -63.77
C GLU A 320 -30.36 -33.00 -63.91
N LYS A 321 -31.52 -32.61 -63.35
CA LYS A 321 -32.78 -33.36 -63.53
C LYS A 321 -33.34 -33.19 -64.94
N LEU A 322 -33.35 -31.97 -65.47
CA LEU A 322 -33.78 -31.68 -66.84
C LEU A 322 -32.91 -32.42 -67.87
N ASP A 323 -31.59 -32.43 -67.70
CA ASP A 323 -30.66 -33.09 -68.63
C ASP A 323 -30.91 -34.61 -68.68
N LYS A 324 -31.19 -35.25 -67.52
CA LYS A 324 -31.56 -36.67 -67.46
C LYS A 324 -32.90 -36.96 -68.12
N GLU A 325 -33.86 -36.05 -67.98
CA GLU A 325 -35.19 -36.22 -68.53
C GLU A 325 -35.21 -36.03 -70.06
N ILE A 326 -34.41 -35.09 -70.57
CA ILE A 326 -34.15 -34.92 -72.01
C ILE A 326 -33.50 -36.19 -72.57
N PHE A 327 -32.46 -36.72 -71.92
CA PHE A 327 -31.78 -37.94 -72.35
C PHE A 327 -32.74 -39.14 -72.46
N ASN A 328 -33.61 -39.32 -71.45
CA ASN A 328 -34.59 -40.41 -71.47
C ASN A 328 -35.61 -40.27 -72.60
N LYS A 329 -36.09 -39.05 -72.87
CA LYS A 329 -37.03 -38.79 -73.97
C LYS A 329 -36.40 -38.97 -75.36
N GLU A 330 -35.13 -38.60 -75.50
CA GLU A 330 -34.38 -38.84 -76.74
C GLU A 330 -34.20 -40.34 -77.02
N ASP A 331 -33.93 -41.15 -75.99
CA ASP A 331 -33.82 -42.61 -76.15
C ASP A 331 -35.17 -43.26 -76.50
N GLU A 332 -36.27 -42.80 -75.89
CA GLU A 332 -37.62 -43.25 -76.26
C GLU A 332 -37.99 -42.88 -77.71
N LEU A 333 -37.66 -41.67 -78.16
CA LEU A 333 -37.89 -41.25 -79.55
C LEU A 333 -37.07 -42.07 -80.55
N ARG A 334 -35.81 -42.40 -80.21
CA ARG A 334 -34.97 -43.27 -81.04
C ARG A 334 -35.54 -44.68 -81.17
N LYS A 335 -36.17 -45.21 -80.12
CA LYS A 335 -36.84 -46.52 -80.14
C LYS A 335 -38.10 -46.48 -81.01
N LYS A 336 -38.96 -45.48 -80.83
CA LYS A 336 -40.19 -45.31 -81.63
C LYS A 336 -39.88 -45.15 -83.12
N LEU A 337 -38.86 -44.38 -83.48
CA LEU A 337 -38.47 -44.19 -84.89
C LEU A 337 -37.98 -45.49 -85.55
N LYS A 338 -37.28 -46.37 -84.79
CA LYS A 338 -36.88 -47.69 -85.31
C LYS A 338 -38.08 -48.59 -85.57
N GLU A 339 -39.07 -48.57 -84.70
CA GLU A 339 -40.29 -49.37 -84.85
C GLU A 339 -41.14 -48.90 -86.05
N GLU A 340 -41.28 -47.58 -86.25
CA GLU A 340 -42.06 -47.00 -87.34
C GLU A 340 -41.44 -47.31 -88.72
N ILE A 341 -40.11 -47.21 -88.86
CA ILE A 341 -39.40 -47.61 -90.09
C ILE A 341 -39.60 -49.10 -90.41
N THR A 342 -39.60 -49.97 -89.39
CA THR A 342 -39.84 -51.41 -89.61
C THR A 342 -41.29 -51.74 -89.97
N PHE A 343 -42.24 -50.93 -89.52
CA PHE A 343 -43.66 -51.10 -89.82
C PHE A 343 -44.01 -50.67 -91.25
N GLU A 344 -43.54 -49.51 -91.71
CA GLU A 344 -43.75 -49.04 -93.08
C GLU A 344 -43.13 -49.96 -94.13
N ALA A 345 -41.94 -50.49 -93.87
CA ALA A 345 -41.28 -51.46 -94.76
C ALA A 345 -42.10 -52.76 -94.92
N ARG A 346 -42.79 -53.22 -93.86
CA ARG A 346 -43.64 -54.42 -93.92
C ARG A 346 -44.94 -54.17 -94.68
N LYS A 347 -45.54 -52.98 -94.53
CA LYS A 347 -46.78 -52.60 -95.21
C LYS A 347 -46.60 -52.57 -96.73
N HIS A 348 -45.52 -51.97 -97.21
CA HIS A 348 -45.24 -51.85 -98.65
C HIS A 348 -45.04 -53.23 -99.33
N VAL A 349 -44.42 -54.18 -98.64
CA VAL A 349 -44.22 -55.56 -99.14
C VAL A 349 -45.55 -56.33 -99.23
N GLN A 350 -46.46 -56.09 -98.29
CA GLN A 350 -47.76 -56.76 -98.28
C GLN A 350 -48.65 -56.29 -99.45
N GLU A 351 -48.66 -54.99 -99.73
CA GLU A 351 -49.46 -54.38 -100.81
C GLU A 351 -49.00 -54.85 -102.21
N GLU A 352 -47.70 -55.05 -102.45
CA GLU A 352 -47.21 -55.59 -103.73
C GLU A 352 -47.58 -57.07 -103.92
N LYS A 353 -47.51 -57.89 -102.85
CA LYS A 353 -47.93 -59.30 -102.90
C LYS A 353 -49.40 -59.44 -103.30
N GLU A 354 -50.27 -58.58 -102.80
CA GLU A 354 -51.71 -58.63 -103.11
C GLU A 354 -52.01 -58.21 -104.55
N LYS A 355 -51.32 -57.20 -105.09
CA LYS A 355 -51.48 -56.77 -106.49
C LYS A 355 -51.11 -57.88 -107.49
N ILE A 356 -50.01 -58.59 -107.23
CA ILE A 356 -49.57 -59.71 -108.08
C ILE A 356 -50.53 -60.91 -107.94
N LYS A 357 -51.05 -61.16 -106.74
CA LYS A 357 -52.04 -62.22 -106.52
C LYS A 357 -53.34 -61.94 -107.29
N ALA A 358 -53.79 -60.68 -107.32
CA ALA A 358 -54.98 -60.24 -108.07
C ALA A 358 -54.80 -60.30 -109.60
N GLU A 359 -53.62 -59.96 -110.12
CA GLU A 359 -53.31 -60.15 -111.55
C GLU A 359 -53.24 -61.63 -111.93
N PHE A 360 -52.73 -62.48 -111.04
CA PHE A 360 -52.63 -63.91 -111.29
C PHE A 360 -53.99 -64.60 -111.31
N THR A 361 -54.90 -64.28 -110.38
CA THR A 361 -56.28 -64.79 -110.40
C THR A 361 -57.06 -64.34 -111.64
N ARG A 362 -56.80 -63.13 -112.16
CA ARG A 362 -57.40 -62.68 -113.43
C ARG A 362 -56.94 -63.48 -114.65
N LYS A 363 -55.67 -63.92 -114.68
CA LYS A 363 -55.15 -64.75 -115.78
C LYS A 363 -55.52 -66.23 -115.66
N LEU A 364 -55.69 -66.74 -114.45
CA LEU A 364 -56.08 -68.13 -114.19
C LEU A 364 -57.53 -68.45 -114.61
N ASN A 365 -58.42 -67.45 -114.51
CA ASN A 365 -59.84 -67.61 -114.85
C ASN A 365 -60.12 -67.61 -116.37
N LEU A 366 -59.11 -67.32 -117.21
CA LEU A 366 -59.23 -67.26 -118.68
C LEU A 366 -58.48 -68.40 -119.40
N ALA A 367 -57.89 -69.35 -118.67
CA ALA A 367 -56.98 -70.37 -119.22
C ALA A 367 -57.50 -71.82 -119.06
N GLY A 368 -57.31 -72.63 -120.10
CA GLY A 368 -57.72 -74.04 -120.15
C GLY A 368 -56.92 -74.94 -119.20
N ALA A 369 -57.41 -76.15 -118.92
CA ALA A 369 -56.83 -77.05 -117.92
C ALA A 369 -55.34 -77.41 -118.17
N SER A 370 -54.90 -77.42 -119.43
CA SER A 370 -53.49 -77.63 -119.83
C SER A 370 -52.61 -76.38 -119.64
N GLU A 371 -53.19 -75.18 -119.67
CA GLU A 371 -52.48 -73.90 -119.45
C GLU A 371 -52.30 -73.56 -117.97
N ARG A 372 -53.18 -74.08 -117.09
CA ARG A 372 -53.10 -73.82 -115.65
C ARG A 372 -51.81 -74.32 -115.00
N ASN A 373 -51.28 -75.46 -115.42
CA ASN A 373 -50.00 -75.98 -114.89
C ASN A 373 -48.80 -75.17 -115.39
N ILE A 374 -48.85 -74.64 -116.61
CA ILE A 374 -47.81 -73.77 -117.18
C ILE A 374 -47.83 -72.41 -116.46
N LEU A 375 -49.01 -71.83 -116.26
CA LEU A 375 -49.20 -70.57 -115.52
C LEU A 375 -48.81 -70.69 -114.03
N GLN A 376 -49.07 -71.83 -113.39
CA GLN A 376 -48.66 -72.07 -112.00
C GLN A 376 -47.13 -72.15 -111.86
N SER A 377 -46.44 -72.78 -112.82
CA SER A 377 -44.97 -72.77 -112.83
C SER A 377 -44.40 -71.38 -113.14
N GLN A 378 -45.05 -70.61 -114.02
CA GLN A 378 -44.68 -69.23 -114.31
C GLN A 378 -44.89 -68.30 -113.11
N TYR A 379 -45.93 -68.50 -112.30
CA TYR A 379 -46.13 -67.77 -111.05
C TYR A 379 -45.06 -68.08 -110.01
N ASN A 380 -44.73 -69.36 -109.82
CA ASN A 380 -43.69 -69.76 -108.88
C ASN A 380 -42.30 -69.26 -109.32
N ASN A 381 -42.03 -69.22 -110.62
CA ASN A 381 -40.80 -68.65 -111.17
C ASN A 381 -40.78 -67.12 -111.09
N ARG A 382 -41.90 -66.42 -111.35
CA ARG A 382 -42.02 -64.96 -111.14
C ARG A 382 -41.92 -64.57 -109.67
N ALA A 383 -42.52 -65.35 -108.76
CA ALA A 383 -42.42 -65.13 -107.31
C ALA A 383 -40.95 -65.27 -106.84
N LYS A 384 -40.23 -66.29 -107.32
CA LYS A 384 -38.78 -66.45 -107.07
C LYS A 384 -37.93 -65.37 -107.73
N GLU A 385 -38.30 -64.88 -108.91
CA GLU A 385 -37.64 -63.72 -109.54
C GLU A 385 -37.89 -62.42 -108.78
N ILE A 386 -39.08 -62.25 -108.19
CA ILE A 386 -39.41 -61.09 -107.36
C ILE A 386 -38.63 -61.17 -106.04
N GLU A 387 -38.50 -62.34 -105.41
CA GLU A 387 -37.62 -62.52 -104.25
C GLU A 387 -36.14 -62.25 -104.59
N LYS A 388 -35.66 -62.68 -105.76
CA LYS A 388 -34.32 -62.32 -106.24
C LYS A 388 -34.17 -60.83 -106.60
N LYS A 389 -35.20 -60.19 -107.16
CA LYS A 389 -35.23 -58.74 -107.42
C LYS A 389 -35.33 -57.94 -106.13
N LEU A 390 -35.99 -58.44 -105.10
CA LEU A 390 -36.06 -57.85 -103.76
C LEU A 390 -34.71 -57.97 -103.04
N ALA A 391 -34.04 -59.13 -103.13
CA ALA A 391 -32.68 -59.31 -102.64
C ALA A 391 -31.67 -58.42 -103.41
N TYR A 392 -31.87 -58.24 -104.71
CA TYR A 392 -31.06 -57.35 -105.54
C TYR A 392 -31.31 -55.86 -105.25
N GLU A 393 -32.56 -55.42 -105.05
CA GLU A 393 -32.91 -54.04 -104.67
C GLU A 393 -32.47 -53.73 -103.22
N LEU A 394 -32.57 -54.68 -102.28
CA LEU A 394 -31.99 -54.57 -100.94
C LEU A 394 -30.45 -54.49 -101.00
N SER A 395 -29.80 -55.27 -101.88
CA SER A 395 -28.35 -55.15 -102.14
C SER A 395 -28.00 -53.81 -102.81
N LYS A 396 -28.86 -53.25 -103.68
CA LYS A 396 -28.67 -51.90 -104.25
C LYS A 396 -28.85 -50.80 -103.22
N VAL A 397 -29.70 -50.97 -102.21
CA VAL A 397 -29.85 -50.01 -101.10
C VAL A 397 -28.63 -50.10 -100.17
N GLU A 398 -28.10 -51.29 -99.91
CA GLU A 398 -26.83 -51.46 -99.18
C GLU A 398 -25.61 -51.00 -100.00
N ASP A 399 -25.61 -51.18 -101.33
CA ASP A 399 -24.57 -50.70 -102.22
C ASP A 399 -24.68 -49.20 -102.51
N LYS A 400 -25.88 -48.59 -102.49
CA LYS A 400 -26.05 -47.13 -102.46
C LYS A 400 -25.60 -46.56 -101.12
N LYS A 401 -25.82 -47.25 -100.00
CA LYS A 401 -25.28 -46.88 -98.68
C LYS A 401 -23.75 -46.99 -98.65
N LYS A 402 -23.16 -48.01 -99.29
CA LYS A 402 -21.70 -48.15 -99.46
C LYS A 402 -21.12 -47.16 -100.49
N ARG A 403 -21.83 -46.82 -101.58
CA ARG A 403 -21.39 -45.81 -102.58
C ARG A 403 -21.47 -44.39 -102.04
N VAL A 404 -22.53 -44.01 -101.33
CA VAL A 404 -22.63 -42.70 -100.65
C VAL A 404 -21.57 -42.57 -99.53
N PHE A 405 -21.24 -43.66 -98.83
CA PHE A 405 -20.14 -43.65 -97.85
C PHE A 405 -18.74 -43.64 -98.51
N LYS A 406 -18.59 -44.20 -99.71
CA LYS A 406 -17.33 -44.21 -100.50
C LYS A 406 -17.13 -42.91 -101.29
N ASP A 407 -18.20 -42.22 -101.67
CA ASP A 407 -18.16 -40.92 -102.37
C ASP A 407 -17.98 -39.77 -101.36
N VAL A 408 -18.56 -39.85 -100.15
CA VAL A 408 -18.24 -38.94 -99.03
C VAL A 408 -16.81 -39.18 -98.50
N GLN A 409 -16.27 -40.40 -98.56
CA GLN A 409 -14.85 -40.64 -98.28
C GLN A 409 -13.92 -40.24 -99.42
N LYS A 410 -14.30 -40.37 -100.70
CA LYS A 410 -13.49 -39.93 -101.86
C LYS A 410 -13.45 -38.41 -102.01
N GLU A 411 -14.50 -37.69 -101.65
CA GLU A 411 -14.52 -36.23 -101.64
C GLU A 411 -13.72 -35.68 -100.44
N LYS A 412 -13.73 -36.39 -99.29
CA LYS A 412 -12.87 -36.09 -98.13
C LYS A 412 -11.38 -36.44 -98.37
N TYR A 413 -11.08 -37.56 -99.04
CA TYR A 413 -9.72 -37.94 -99.48
C TYR A 413 -9.21 -37.10 -100.66
N GLY A 414 -10.12 -36.59 -101.51
CA GLY A 414 -9.80 -35.67 -102.61
C GLY A 414 -9.42 -34.28 -102.12
N ILE A 415 -10.09 -33.78 -101.07
CA ILE A 415 -9.75 -32.52 -100.40
C ILE A 415 -8.49 -32.67 -99.54
N GLU A 416 -8.22 -33.84 -98.93
CA GLU A 416 -6.98 -34.12 -98.19
C GLU A 416 -5.77 -34.38 -99.12
N ARG A 417 -5.92 -35.08 -100.26
CA ARG A 417 -4.84 -35.22 -101.28
C ARG A 417 -4.55 -33.92 -102.03
N ALA A 418 -5.54 -33.08 -102.31
CA ALA A 418 -5.30 -31.77 -102.93
C ALA A 418 -4.54 -30.84 -101.96
N LYS A 419 -4.77 -30.94 -100.65
CA LYS A 419 -4.02 -30.22 -99.61
C LYS A 419 -2.63 -30.79 -99.33
N GLU A 420 -2.43 -32.11 -99.50
CA GLU A 420 -1.13 -32.76 -99.34
C GLU A 420 -0.24 -32.65 -100.60
N ASN A 421 -0.83 -32.62 -101.80
CA ASN A 421 -0.09 -32.43 -103.06
C ASN A 421 0.27 -30.96 -103.33
N LEU A 422 -0.49 -29.98 -102.84
CA LEU A 422 -0.05 -28.57 -102.81
C LEU A 422 1.06 -28.33 -101.77
N LYS A 423 1.14 -29.18 -100.73
CA LYS A 423 2.19 -29.12 -99.71
C LYS A 423 3.47 -29.82 -100.18
N LYS A 424 3.36 -30.98 -100.85
CA LYS A 424 4.49 -31.71 -101.45
C LYS A 424 5.08 -31.03 -102.69
N SER A 425 4.29 -30.38 -103.56
CA SER A 425 4.85 -29.62 -104.69
C SER A 425 5.49 -28.29 -104.26
N SER A 426 5.06 -27.72 -103.13
CA SER A 426 5.66 -26.52 -102.51
C SER A 426 6.93 -26.87 -101.70
N ASP A 427 7.01 -28.06 -101.12
CA ASP A 427 8.15 -28.53 -100.32
C ASP A 427 9.23 -29.24 -101.18
N GLU A 428 8.91 -29.86 -102.32
CA GLU A 428 9.91 -30.39 -103.29
C GLU A 428 10.59 -29.29 -104.12
N PHE A 429 9.91 -28.16 -104.38
CA PHE A 429 10.52 -26.98 -105.01
C PHE A 429 11.50 -26.24 -104.09
N LYS A 430 11.49 -26.53 -102.78
CA LYS A 430 12.37 -25.92 -101.76
C LYS A 430 13.53 -26.82 -101.31
N ALA A 431 13.56 -28.11 -101.67
CA ALA A 431 14.53 -29.07 -101.14
C ALA A 431 15.67 -29.49 -102.09
N ARG A 432 15.68 -29.09 -103.37
CA ARG A 432 16.82 -29.34 -104.28
C ARG A 432 17.06 -28.17 -105.22
N GLY A 433 17.44 -27.05 -104.63
CA GLY A 433 18.43 -26.20 -105.27
C GLY A 433 19.76 -26.95 -105.31
N ILE A 434 20.45 -26.84 -106.45
CA ILE A 434 21.88 -27.12 -106.65
C ILE A 434 22.15 -28.64 -106.65
N GLU A 435 22.45 -29.30 -107.77
CA GLU A 435 23.65 -29.05 -108.57
C GLU A 435 23.58 -29.88 -109.87
N LYS A 436 24.03 -29.28 -110.98
CA LYS A 436 24.44 -29.89 -112.27
C LYS A 436 23.32 -30.66 -113.02
N GLY A 437 22.81 -30.17 -114.14
CA GLY A 437 23.54 -29.65 -115.28
C GLY A 437 23.38 -30.65 -116.44
N LEU A 438 22.61 -30.24 -117.45
CA LEU A 438 22.31 -30.88 -118.73
C LEU A 438 21.15 -31.90 -118.77
N LYS A 439 20.17 -31.53 -119.61
CA LYS A 439 18.99 -32.27 -120.08
C LYS A 439 17.83 -32.35 -119.10
N LEU A 440 16.99 -31.31 -119.10
CA LEU A 440 15.55 -31.50 -119.41
C LEU A 440 14.76 -30.20 -119.67
N ASP A 441 15.38 -29.24 -120.36
CA ASP A 441 14.68 -28.15 -121.07
C ASP A 441 13.80 -28.64 -122.25
N ARG A 442 13.52 -29.95 -122.34
CA ARG A 442 12.58 -30.55 -123.28
C ARG A 442 11.27 -31.04 -122.64
N LEU A 443 11.13 -31.05 -121.32
CA LEU A 443 9.86 -31.44 -120.65
C LEU A 443 9.00 -30.25 -120.19
N LYS A 444 9.50 -29.02 -120.25
CA LYS A 444 8.69 -27.82 -120.00
C LYS A 444 7.90 -27.34 -121.22
N VAL A 445 8.34 -27.68 -122.43
CA VAL A 445 7.64 -27.27 -123.68
C VAL A 445 6.53 -28.25 -124.07
N SER A 446 6.63 -29.54 -123.70
CA SER A 446 5.59 -30.54 -123.98
C SER A 446 4.35 -30.44 -123.08
N LEU A 447 4.48 -29.84 -121.88
CA LEU A 447 3.40 -29.74 -120.90
C LEU A 447 2.48 -28.51 -121.12
N ASP A 448 2.93 -27.55 -121.93
CA ASP A 448 2.15 -26.36 -122.29
C ASP A 448 1.49 -26.47 -123.68
N VAL A 449 1.92 -27.40 -124.55
CA VAL A 449 1.25 -27.72 -125.83
C VAL A 449 0.04 -28.66 -125.63
N GLU A 450 0.09 -29.61 -124.69
CA GLU A 450 -1.07 -30.48 -124.38
C GLU A 450 -2.22 -29.77 -123.64
N LYS A 451 -1.95 -28.61 -123.01
CA LYS A 451 -3.00 -27.78 -122.37
C LYS A 451 -3.80 -26.95 -123.36
N GLN A 452 -3.26 -26.64 -124.54
CA GLN A 452 -3.96 -25.87 -125.57
C GLN A 452 -4.85 -26.76 -126.48
N ASP A 453 -4.44 -27.99 -126.81
CA ASP A 453 -5.23 -28.90 -127.65
C ASP A 453 -6.46 -29.55 -126.94
N LEU A 454 -6.45 -29.63 -125.60
CA LEU A 454 -7.61 -30.08 -124.81
C LEU A 454 -8.71 -29.00 -124.73
N GLY A 455 -8.34 -27.71 -124.69
CA GLY A 455 -9.29 -26.60 -124.60
C GLY A 455 -10.08 -26.31 -125.89
N GLU A 456 -9.56 -26.70 -127.06
CA GLU A 456 -10.26 -26.49 -128.34
C GLU A 456 -11.16 -27.67 -128.74
N ARG A 457 -10.85 -28.90 -128.29
CA ARG A 457 -11.73 -30.07 -128.46
C ARG A 457 -12.94 -30.06 -127.53
N GLU A 458 -12.82 -29.51 -126.31
CA GLU A 458 -13.95 -29.35 -125.38
C GLU A 458 -14.99 -28.32 -125.88
N LYS A 459 -14.57 -27.26 -126.57
CA LYS A 459 -15.48 -26.24 -127.11
C LYS A 459 -16.31 -26.73 -128.32
N ARG A 460 -15.77 -27.63 -129.15
CA ARG A 460 -16.51 -28.21 -130.29
C ARG A 460 -17.46 -29.34 -129.88
N PHE A 461 -17.18 -30.06 -128.79
CA PHE A 461 -18.08 -31.10 -128.26
C PHE A 461 -19.26 -30.52 -127.45
N ALA A 462 -19.08 -29.35 -126.81
CA ALA A 462 -20.15 -28.67 -126.07
C ALA A 462 -21.29 -28.15 -126.98
N LEU A 463 -20.96 -27.61 -128.15
CA LEU A 463 -21.94 -27.05 -129.10
C LEU A 463 -22.83 -28.11 -129.78
N VAL A 464 -22.32 -29.34 -129.99
CA VAL A 464 -23.10 -30.44 -130.59
C VAL A 464 -23.99 -31.13 -129.55
N LYS A 465 -23.53 -31.23 -128.29
CA LYS A 465 -24.31 -31.80 -127.18
C LYS A 465 -25.49 -30.91 -126.79
N GLU A 466 -25.33 -29.59 -126.82
CA GLU A 466 -26.38 -28.63 -126.48
C GLU A 466 -27.53 -28.58 -127.51
N GLY A 467 -27.25 -28.90 -128.78
CA GLY A 467 -28.26 -29.01 -129.84
C GLY A 467 -29.19 -30.22 -129.67
N PHE A 468 -28.62 -31.39 -129.34
CA PHE A 468 -29.39 -32.62 -129.12
C PHE A 468 -30.21 -32.61 -127.81
N GLU A 469 -29.68 -32.01 -126.75
CA GLU A 469 -30.39 -31.94 -125.46
C GLU A 469 -31.63 -31.03 -125.51
N ARG A 470 -31.64 -30.00 -126.37
CA ARG A 470 -32.80 -29.10 -126.54
C ARG A 470 -33.97 -29.74 -127.31
N GLN A 471 -33.72 -30.73 -128.16
CA GLN A 471 -34.77 -31.44 -128.91
C GLN A 471 -35.44 -32.52 -128.03
N ILE A 472 -34.65 -33.31 -127.29
CA ILE A 472 -35.15 -34.32 -126.34
C ILE A 472 -35.94 -33.68 -125.18
N ALA A 473 -35.59 -32.45 -124.77
CA ALA A 473 -36.28 -31.73 -123.71
C ALA A 473 -37.70 -31.27 -124.08
N ARG A 474 -37.98 -30.97 -125.37
CA ARG A 474 -39.32 -30.57 -125.82
C ARG A 474 -40.28 -31.76 -125.85
N GLU A 475 -39.82 -32.89 -126.38
CA GLU A 475 -40.64 -34.11 -126.47
C GLU A 475 -40.95 -34.72 -125.09
N ARG A 476 -40.01 -34.64 -124.12
CA ARG A 476 -40.26 -35.08 -122.74
C ARG A 476 -41.27 -34.22 -121.98
N LYS A 477 -41.39 -32.94 -122.33
CA LYS A 477 -42.27 -32.00 -121.61
C LYS A 477 -43.75 -32.27 -121.94
N GLU A 478 -44.07 -32.55 -123.20
CA GLU A 478 -45.44 -32.88 -123.63
C GLU A 478 -45.94 -34.22 -123.09
N VAL A 479 -45.05 -35.21 -122.92
CA VAL A 479 -45.41 -36.54 -122.38
C VAL A 479 -45.63 -36.49 -120.86
N MET A 480 -44.87 -35.68 -120.13
CA MET A 480 -44.97 -35.55 -118.66
C MET A 480 -46.22 -34.78 -118.22
N GLU A 481 -46.71 -33.84 -119.03
CA GLU A 481 -47.87 -33.01 -118.68
C GLU A 481 -49.20 -33.79 -118.78
N LYS A 482 -49.29 -34.75 -119.72
CA LYS A 482 -50.44 -35.67 -119.81
C LYS A 482 -50.49 -36.71 -118.68
N PHE A 483 -49.35 -37.05 -118.07
CA PHE A 483 -49.26 -38.03 -116.97
C PHE A 483 -49.52 -37.43 -115.58
N LYS A 484 -49.42 -36.11 -115.44
CA LYS A 484 -49.51 -35.41 -114.14
C LYS A 484 -50.95 -35.22 -113.67
N ASN A 485 -51.87 -34.99 -114.59
CA ASN A 485 -53.27 -34.64 -114.27
C ASN A 485 -54.11 -35.85 -113.78
N LEU A 486 -53.65 -37.09 -113.98
CA LEU A 486 -54.36 -38.30 -113.54
C LEU A 486 -53.95 -38.79 -112.13
N LYS A 487 -52.90 -38.24 -111.52
CA LYS A 487 -52.33 -38.73 -110.24
C LYS A 487 -52.54 -37.81 -109.04
N GLU A 488 -52.88 -36.54 -109.28
CA GLU A 488 -52.99 -35.53 -108.22
C GLU A 488 -54.31 -35.60 -107.43
N GLU A 489 -55.42 -36.05 -108.04
CA GLU A 489 -56.74 -36.07 -107.35
C GLU A 489 -56.88 -37.18 -106.29
N GLU A 490 -56.29 -38.36 -106.48
CA GLU A 490 -56.41 -39.46 -105.51
C GLU A 490 -55.46 -39.31 -104.31
N SER A 491 -54.31 -38.65 -104.48
CA SER A 491 -53.31 -38.50 -103.41
C SER A 491 -53.66 -37.44 -102.35
N LEU A 492 -54.56 -36.50 -102.69
CA LEU A 492 -54.91 -35.35 -101.86
C LEU A 492 -55.98 -35.67 -100.80
N LYS A 493 -56.82 -36.69 -101.01
CA LYS A 493 -57.81 -37.14 -100.01
C LYS A 493 -57.17 -37.96 -98.88
N LEU A 494 -56.30 -38.91 -99.21
CA LEU A 494 -55.63 -39.77 -98.21
C LEU A 494 -54.66 -39.02 -97.28
N LYS A 495 -54.00 -37.97 -97.76
CA LYS A 495 -53.07 -37.17 -96.93
C LYS A 495 -53.74 -36.30 -95.88
N LYS A 496 -55.03 -35.94 -96.04
CA LYS A 496 -55.73 -35.08 -95.07
C LYS A 496 -56.16 -35.86 -93.82
N GLU A 497 -56.64 -37.09 -93.97
CA GLU A 497 -57.06 -37.93 -92.84
C GLU A 497 -55.88 -38.41 -91.98
N GLU A 498 -54.73 -38.72 -92.60
CA GLU A 498 -53.54 -39.15 -91.85
C GLU A 498 -52.97 -38.03 -90.95
N VAL A 499 -53.04 -36.79 -91.41
CA VAL A 499 -52.55 -35.62 -90.66
C VAL A 499 -53.43 -35.33 -89.44
N GLU A 500 -54.74 -35.52 -89.52
CA GLU A 500 -55.64 -35.31 -88.37
C GLU A 500 -55.48 -36.36 -87.28
N LEU A 501 -55.30 -37.64 -87.65
CA LEU A 501 -55.05 -38.72 -86.69
C LEU A 501 -53.72 -38.53 -85.96
N ARG A 502 -52.65 -38.12 -86.67
CA ARG A 502 -51.35 -37.81 -86.05
C ARG A 502 -51.41 -36.62 -85.09
N LYS A 503 -52.30 -35.64 -85.30
CA LYS A 503 -52.49 -34.51 -84.37
C LYS A 503 -53.15 -34.96 -83.06
N ARG A 504 -54.27 -35.69 -83.13
CA ARG A 504 -55.00 -36.15 -81.94
C ARG A 504 -54.14 -37.07 -81.06
N LEU A 505 -53.39 -38.00 -81.68
CA LEU A 505 -52.53 -38.92 -80.92
C LEU A 505 -51.40 -38.21 -80.19
N ASN A 506 -50.82 -37.16 -80.80
CA ASN A 506 -49.75 -36.37 -80.19
C ASN A 506 -50.25 -35.47 -79.05
N GLU A 507 -51.47 -34.96 -79.13
CA GLU A 507 -52.08 -34.15 -78.07
C GLU A 507 -52.36 -34.98 -76.81
N GLU A 508 -52.97 -36.17 -76.97
CA GLU A 508 -53.17 -37.09 -75.83
C GLU A 508 -51.85 -37.51 -75.17
N TYR A 509 -50.82 -37.81 -75.96
CA TYR A 509 -49.51 -38.19 -75.42
C TYR A 509 -48.85 -37.03 -74.66
N LYS A 510 -48.94 -35.81 -75.17
CA LYS A 510 -48.44 -34.61 -74.48
C LYS A 510 -49.14 -34.40 -73.14
N GLU A 511 -50.45 -34.60 -73.09
CA GLU A 511 -51.23 -34.39 -71.87
C GLU A 511 -50.93 -35.46 -70.80
N LYS A 512 -50.83 -36.73 -71.20
CA LYS A 512 -50.42 -37.83 -70.29
C LYS A 512 -49.02 -37.60 -69.71
N LEU A 513 -48.07 -37.15 -70.55
CA LEU A 513 -46.71 -36.84 -70.14
C LEU A 513 -46.64 -35.65 -69.18
N LYS A 514 -47.43 -34.59 -69.45
CA LYS A 514 -47.54 -33.40 -68.59
C LYS A 514 -48.08 -33.77 -67.21
N ASN A 515 -49.14 -34.57 -67.15
CA ASN A 515 -49.73 -35.03 -65.88
C ASN A 515 -48.80 -35.92 -65.06
N GLN A 516 -47.95 -36.74 -65.70
CA GLN A 516 -46.93 -37.52 -64.99
C GLN A 516 -45.80 -36.64 -64.44
N LEU A 517 -45.36 -35.65 -65.23
CA LEU A 517 -44.34 -34.69 -64.82
C LEU A 517 -44.79 -33.87 -63.61
N ASP A 518 -46.04 -33.39 -63.63
CA ASP A 518 -46.61 -32.60 -62.52
C ASP A 518 -46.69 -33.42 -61.22
N LYS A 519 -47.07 -34.71 -61.30
CA LYS A 519 -47.06 -35.60 -60.12
C LYS A 519 -45.66 -35.81 -59.55
N GLN A 520 -44.65 -36.00 -60.41
CA GLN A 520 -43.26 -36.16 -59.95
C GLN A 520 -42.71 -34.86 -59.35
N MET A 521 -43.02 -33.72 -59.96
CA MET A 521 -42.66 -32.39 -59.46
C MET A 521 -43.26 -32.14 -58.06
N GLN A 522 -44.51 -32.53 -57.82
CA GLN A 522 -45.14 -32.40 -56.51
C GLN A 522 -44.40 -33.23 -55.43
N VAL A 523 -44.13 -34.52 -55.69
CA VAL A 523 -43.41 -35.40 -54.75
C VAL A 523 -42.02 -34.86 -54.43
N ILE A 524 -41.28 -34.39 -55.44
CA ILE A 524 -39.95 -33.79 -55.26
C ILE A 524 -40.04 -32.51 -54.43
N SER A 525 -41.05 -31.66 -54.68
CA SER A 525 -41.23 -30.41 -53.95
C SER A 525 -41.49 -30.65 -52.45
N GLU A 526 -42.25 -31.70 -52.11
CA GLU A 526 -42.51 -32.09 -50.73
C GLU A 526 -41.27 -32.63 -50.03
N GLN A 527 -40.47 -33.44 -50.71
CA GLN A 527 -39.21 -33.95 -50.18
C GLN A 527 -38.22 -32.80 -49.90
N ILE A 528 -38.10 -31.85 -50.82
CA ILE A 528 -37.27 -30.65 -50.65
C ILE A 528 -37.75 -29.82 -49.45
N LYS A 529 -39.07 -29.60 -49.32
CA LYS A 529 -39.65 -28.87 -48.18
C LYS A 529 -39.32 -29.56 -46.86
N ASN A 530 -39.47 -30.88 -46.79
CA ASN A 530 -39.22 -31.65 -45.57
C ASN A 530 -37.73 -31.67 -45.18
N GLU A 531 -36.81 -31.84 -46.13
CA GLU A 531 -35.37 -31.77 -45.86
C GLU A 531 -34.93 -30.36 -45.45
N PHE A 532 -35.46 -29.32 -46.11
CA PHE A 532 -35.19 -27.94 -45.76
C PHE A 532 -35.62 -27.63 -44.33
N ASN A 533 -36.86 -28.01 -43.96
CA ASN A 533 -37.39 -27.81 -42.61
C ASN A 533 -36.56 -28.54 -41.55
N LYS A 534 -36.16 -29.80 -41.82
CA LYS A 534 -35.31 -30.57 -40.90
C LYS A 534 -33.95 -29.91 -40.68
N ARG A 535 -33.27 -29.46 -41.74
CA ARG A 535 -31.98 -28.75 -41.63
C ARG A 535 -32.12 -27.41 -40.93
N LEU A 536 -33.23 -26.71 -41.15
CA LEU A 536 -33.51 -25.43 -40.50
C LEU A 536 -33.76 -25.62 -39.00
N GLU A 537 -34.48 -26.66 -38.59
CA GLU A 537 -34.64 -27.03 -37.17
C GLU A 537 -33.30 -27.40 -36.50
N GLU A 538 -32.44 -28.14 -37.19
CA GLU A 538 -31.10 -28.48 -36.69
C GLU A 538 -30.23 -27.23 -36.50
N LYS A 539 -30.23 -26.29 -37.48
CA LYS A 539 -29.54 -25.00 -37.36
C LYS A 539 -30.10 -24.13 -36.22
N ILE A 540 -31.43 -24.13 -36.02
CA ILE A 540 -32.06 -23.42 -34.90
C ILE A 540 -31.58 -24.02 -33.57
N LYS A 541 -31.59 -25.35 -33.42
CA LYS A 541 -31.10 -26.03 -32.21
C LYS A 541 -29.63 -25.72 -31.93
N GLU A 542 -28.77 -25.72 -32.95
CA GLU A 542 -27.35 -25.40 -32.80
C GLU A 542 -27.14 -23.94 -32.36
N LYS A 543 -27.86 -22.98 -32.97
CA LYS A 543 -27.79 -21.57 -32.57
C LYS A 543 -28.33 -21.35 -31.15
N GLN A 544 -29.38 -22.06 -30.76
CA GLN A 544 -29.93 -22.01 -29.40
C GLN A 544 -28.89 -22.50 -28.37
N ALA A 545 -28.21 -23.61 -28.67
CA ALA A 545 -27.16 -24.15 -27.79
C ALA A 545 -25.96 -23.20 -27.63
N LYS A 546 -25.53 -22.53 -28.72
CA LYS A 546 -24.47 -21.50 -28.66
C LYS A 546 -24.91 -20.30 -27.82
N LEU A 547 -26.14 -19.83 -28.00
CA LEU A 547 -26.70 -18.74 -27.22
C LEU A 547 -26.77 -19.07 -25.72
N ASP A 548 -27.17 -20.30 -25.37
CA ASP A 548 -27.21 -20.74 -23.97
C ASP A 548 -25.81 -20.85 -23.35
N GLN A 549 -24.82 -21.26 -24.14
CA GLN A 549 -23.41 -21.26 -23.71
C GLN A 549 -22.89 -19.84 -23.47
N GLU A 550 -23.18 -18.89 -24.37
CA GLU A 550 -22.82 -17.48 -24.21
C GLU A 550 -23.50 -16.85 -22.99
N LYS A 551 -24.78 -17.15 -22.75
CA LYS A 551 -25.51 -16.72 -21.54
C LYS A 551 -24.84 -17.23 -20.27
N ARG A 552 -24.41 -18.50 -20.23
CA ARG A 552 -23.70 -19.08 -19.06
C ARG A 552 -22.35 -18.39 -18.82
N ILE A 553 -21.59 -18.13 -19.87
CA ILE A 553 -20.29 -17.42 -19.77
C ILE A 553 -20.50 -16.00 -19.28
N PHE A 554 -21.46 -15.27 -19.85
CA PHE A 554 -21.82 -13.92 -19.45
C PHE A 554 -22.25 -13.86 -17.97
N HIS A 555 -23.13 -14.78 -17.53
CA HIS A 555 -23.59 -14.81 -16.15
C HIS A 555 -22.45 -15.11 -15.15
N LYS A 556 -21.52 -16.01 -15.53
CA LYS A 556 -20.34 -16.30 -14.72
C LYS A 556 -19.40 -15.09 -14.61
N LYS A 557 -19.21 -14.35 -15.71
CA LYS A 557 -18.39 -13.13 -15.73
C LYS A 557 -19.03 -12.01 -14.90
N LEU A 558 -20.33 -11.78 -15.07
CA LEU A 558 -21.10 -10.80 -14.29
C LEU A 558 -21.03 -11.08 -12.78
N LEU A 559 -21.14 -12.34 -12.36
CA LEU A 559 -21.02 -12.75 -10.96
C LEU A 559 -19.62 -12.51 -10.39
N VAL A 560 -18.57 -12.73 -11.18
CA VAL A 560 -17.18 -12.47 -10.77
C VAL A 560 -16.93 -10.97 -10.65
N ASP A 561 -17.36 -10.19 -11.65
CA ASP A 561 -17.20 -8.73 -11.65
C ASP A 561 -17.99 -8.09 -10.50
N PHE A 562 -19.21 -8.57 -10.23
CA PHE A 562 -20.01 -8.12 -9.08
C PHE A 562 -19.36 -8.49 -7.74
N LYS A 563 -18.83 -9.72 -7.59
CA LYS A 563 -18.08 -10.10 -6.38
C LYS A 563 -16.88 -9.20 -6.17
N ASN A 564 -16.08 -8.96 -7.20
CA ASN A 564 -14.90 -8.11 -7.12
C ASN A 564 -15.26 -6.67 -6.74
N LYS A 565 -16.34 -6.12 -7.32
CA LYS A 565 -16.84 -4.79 -6.97
C LYS A 565 -17.29 -4.71 -5.50
N VAL A 566 -18.04 -5.70 -5.02
CA VAL A 566 -18.45 -5.79 -3.60
C VAL A 566 -17.23 -5.92 -2.69
N TYR A 567 -16.21 -6.71 -3.06
CA TYR A 567 -14.96 -6.82 -2.29
C TYR A 567 -14.18 -5.49 -2.22
N GLN A 568 -14.11 -4.76 -3.34
CA GLN A 568 -13.44 -3.46 -3.37
C GLN A 568 -14.20 -2.40 -2.56
N GLU A 569 -15.52 -2.31 -2.71
CA GLU A 569 -16.36 -1.38 -1.94
C GLU A 569 -16.34 -1.68 -0.44
N THR A 570 -16.37 -2.96 -0.06
CA THR A 570 -16.24 -3.37 1.35
C THR A 570 -14.85 -3.05 1.90
N ALA A 571 -13.77 -3.28 1.14
CA ALA A 571 -12.41 -2.93 1.56
C ALA A 571 -12.20 -1.41 1.74
N VAL A 572 -12.74 -0.59 0.83
CA VAL A 572 -12.66 0.88 0.93
C VAL A 572 -13.47 1.39 2.13
N LYS A 573 -14.69 0.88 2.33
CA LYS A 573 -15.51 1.23 3.50
C LYS A 573 -14.85 0.79 4.80
N GLU A 574 -14.29 -0.42 4.84
CA GLU A 574 -13.54 -0.93 5.99
C GLU A 574 -12.34 -0.03 6.31
N LYS A 575 -11.57 0.38 5.31
CA LYS A 575 -10.43 1.30 5.49
C LYS A 575 -10.87 2.67 6.01
N MET A 576 -11.96 3.23 5.49
CA MET A 576 -12.51 4.51 5.98
C MET A 576 -13.02 4.41 7.41
N LEU A 577 -13.73 3.33 7.75
CA LEU A 577 -14.21 3.06 9.10
C LEU A 577 -13.03 2.92 10.06
N ARG A 578 -12.01 2.12 9.72
CA ARG A 578 -10.78 1.99 10.51
C ARG A 578 -10.11 3.33 10.78
N ARG A 579 -10.07 4.24 9.80
CA ARG A 579 -9.52 5.60 10.00
C ARG A 579 -10.35 6.44 10.98
N LYS A 580 -11.65 6.58 10.74
CA LYS A 580 -12.54 7.37 11.62
C LYS A 580 -12.53 6.84 13.06
N PHE A 581 -12.49 5.53 13.21
CA PHE A 581 -12.41 4.91 14.52
C PHE A 581 -11.05 5.09 15.20
N HIS A 582 -9.93 5.04 14.45
CA HIS A 582 -8.61 5.35 15.01
C HIS A 582 -8.52 6.80 15.49
N GLU A 583 -9.09 7.75 14.74
CA GLU A 583 -9.17 9.16 15.16
C GLU A 583 -9.99 9.32 16.45
N GLN A 584 -11.14 8.65 16.55
CA GLN A 584 -11.94 8.63 17.79
C GLN A 584 -11.17 8.00 18.94
N LEU A 585 -10.55 6.85 18.73
CA LEU A 585 -9.79 6.13 19.76
C LEU A 585 -8.59 6.95 20.25
N ASP A 586 -7.87 7.62 19.35
CA ASP A 586 -6.79 8.54 19.71
C ASP A 586 -7.32 9.73 20.54
N SER A 587 -8.51 10.25 20.22
CA SER A 587 -9.11 11.36 20.95
C SER A 587 -9.58 10.95 22.36
N GLU A 588 -10.25 9.80 22.50
CA GLU A 588 -10.71 9.26 23.79
C GLU A 588 -9.51 8.83 24.65
N THR A 589 -8.50 8.20 24.04
CA THR A 589 -7.27 7.83 24.75
C THR A 589 -6.55 9.08 25.26
N LYS A 590 -6.47 10.15 24.46
CA LYS A 590 -5.88 11.43 24.91
C LYS A 590 -6.67 12.08 26.04
N GLN A 591 -8.01 12.08 25.97
CA GLN A 591 -8.84 12.62 27.05
C GLN A 591 -8.66 11.81 28.35
N HIS A 592 -8.68 10.49 28.27
CA HIS A 592 -8.55 9.62 29.44
C HIS A 592 -7.14 9.70 30.06
N ILE A 593 -6.09 9.82 29.23
CA ILE A 593 -4.73 10.12 29.69
C ILE A 593 -4.69 11.47 30.40
N PHE A 594 -5.31 12.50 29.82
CA PHE A 594 -5.34 13.84 30.41
C PHE A 594 -6.04 13.87 31.78
N GLU A 595 -7.20 13.21 31.89
CA GLU A 595 -7.94 13.11 33.16
C GLU A 595 -7.17 12.33 34.22
N GLN A 596 -6.52 11.23 33.85
CA GLN A 596 -5.65 10.49 34.78
C GLN A 596 -4.40 11.28 35.17
N ASP A 597 -3.75 11.96 34.22
CA ASP A 597 -2.62 12.85 34.50
C ASP A 597 -3.01 13.93 35.50
N ALA A 598 -4.21 14.50 35.37
CA ALA A 598 -4.72 15.50 36.30
C ALA A 598 -4.94 14.91 37.70
N ARG A 599 -5.59 13.73 37.80
CA ARG A 599 -5.79 13.03 39.08
C ARG A 599 -4.47 12.65 39.76
N LEU A 600 -3.56 12.06 39.01
CA LEU A 600 -2.24 11.67 39.51
C LEU A 600 -1.43 12.90 39.95
N LYS A 601 -1.50 14.02 39.22
CA LYS A 601 -0.87 15.29 39.65
C LYS A 601 -1.46 15.81 40.96
N GLN A 602 -2.78 15.72 41.14
CA GLN A 602 -3.43 16.17 42.36
C GLN A 602 -3.03 15.30 43.57
N GLU A 603 -3.12 13.98 43.45
CA GLU A 603 -2.65 13.05 44.50
C GLU A 603 -1.17 13.24 44.83
N PHE A 604 -0.39 13.54 43.80
CA PHE A 604 1.03 13.83 43.91
C PHE A 604 1.28 15.11 44.71
N ASP A 605 0.57 16.20 44.38
CA ASP A 605 0.75 17.48 45.04
C ASP A 605 0.39 17.36 46.53
N GLU A 606 -0.67 16.60 46.85
CA GLU A 606 -1.03 16.28 48.23
C GLU A 606 0.04 15.48 48.97
N LYS A 607 0.57 14.40 48.36
CA LYS A 607 1.65 13.59 48.96
C LYS A 607 2.94 14.40 49.13
N LEU A 608 3.28 15.24 48.15
CA LEU A 608 4.44 16.13 48.22
C LEU A 608 4.27 17.15 49.34
N GLN A 609 3.09 17.77 49.48
CA GLN A 609 2.81 18.69 50.57
C GLN A 609 2.94 18.02 51.94
N ARG A 610 2.41 16.80 52.11
CA ARG A 610 2.57 16.01 53.35
C ARG A 610 4.03 15.66 53.65
N GLY A 611 4.81 15.26 52.64
CA GLY A 611 6.25 14.98 52.80
C GLY A 611 7.05 16.24 53.16
N LEU A 612 6.74 17.37 52.51
CA LEU A 612 7.37 18.66 52.80
C LEU A 612 7.01 19.20 54.19
N SER A 613 5.78 19.01 54.66
CA SER A 613 5.38 19.44 56.00
C SER A 613 6.06 18.61 57.08
N PHE A 614 6.18 17.30 56.90
CA PHE A 614 6.88 16.40 57.81
C PHE A 614 8.37 16.74 57.93
N GLU A 615 9.08 16.88 56.80
CA GLU A 615 10.50 17.24 56.81
C GLU A 615 10.74 18.67 57.31
N LYS A 616 9.84 19.62 57.02
CA LYS A 616 9.88 20.96 57.62
C LYS A 616 9.81 20.86 59.14
N ALA A 617 8.83 20.13 59.68
CA ALA A 617 8.66 19.97 61.13
C ALA A 617 9.88 19.31 61.78
N LYS A 618 10.47 18.30 61.14
CA LYS A 618 11.70 17.64 61.62
C LYS A 618 12.88 18.60 61.69
N LEU A 619 13.17 19.31 60.60
CA LEU A 619 14.27 20.28 60.56
C LEU A 619 14.04 21.42 61.59
N GLU A 620 12.79 21.84 61.79
CA GLU A 620 12.43 22.92 62.70
C GLU A 620 12.61 22.51 64.17
N ARG A 621 12.35 21.23 64.50
CA ARG A 621 12.71 20.64 65.80
C ARG A 621 14.22 20.59 66.00
N GLU A 622 14.99 20.14 65.00
CA GLU A 622 16.45 20.08 65.08
C GLU A 622 17.08 21.48 65.24
N PHE A 623 16.60 22.47 64.48
CA PHE A 623 17.05 23.85 64.59
C PHE A 623 16.73 24.44 65.97
N SER A 624 15.50 24.20 66.46
CA SER A 624 15.05 24.68 67.77
C SER A 624 15.87 24.06 68.91
N ALA A 625 16.19 22.76 68.84
CA ALA A 625 17.05 22.09 69.81
C ALA A 625 18.45 22.71 69.84
N ARG A 626 19.06 22.93 68.66
CA ARG A 626 20.38 23.58 68.55
C ARG A 626 20.38 25.01 69.08
N LYS A 627 19.36 25.80 68.73
CA LYS A 627 19.18 27.16 69.21
C LYS A 627 19.18 27.21 70.74
N ARG A 628 18.42 26.33 71.40
CA ARG A 628 18.39 26.23 72.88
C ARG A 628 19.75 25.91 73.48
N THR A 629 20.51 24.97 72.90
CA THR A 629 21.87 24.67 73.38
C THR A 629 22.80 25.88 73.30
N VAL A 630 22.73 26.66 72.22
CA VAL A 630 23.59 27.85 72.08
C VAL A 630 23.12 28.99 72.98
N GLU A 631 21.81 29.19 73.15
CA GLU A 631 21.26 30.14 74.14
C GLU A 631 21.70 29.78 75.57
N SER A 632 21.71 28.48 75.91
CA SER A 632 22.23 28.01 77.20
C SER A 632 23.72 28.33 77.37
N GLN A 633 24.54 28.15 76.33
CA GLN A 633 25.97 28.48 76.37
C GLN A 633 26.20 30.00 76.50
N LEU A 634 25.41 30.83 75.81
CA LEU A 634 25.46 32.28 75.93
C LEU A 634 25.15 32.72 77.37
N ASN A 635 24.06 32.20 77.94
CA ASN A 635 23.65 32.54 79.31
C ASN A 635 24.71 32.13 80.34
N GLU A 636 25.36 30.98 80.15
CA GLU A 636 26.45 30.55 81.03
C GLU A 636 27.66 31.48 80.93
N ASN A 637 28.08 31.84 79.71
CA ASN A 637 29.17 32.80 79.52
C ASN A 637 28.85 34.19 80.09
N LEU A 638 27.60 34.64 79.98
CA LEU A 638 27.15 35.90 80.60
C LEU A 638 27.22 35.82 82.14
N ARG A 639 26.82 34.68 82.74
CA ARG A 639 26.98 34.46 84.19
C ARG A 639 28.44 34.49 84.63
N VAL A 640 29.34 33.90 83.84
CA VAL A 640 30.80 33.95 84.10
C VAL A 640 31.31 35.39 84.06
N LEU A 641 30.88 36.19 83.08
CA LEU A 641 31.23 37.61 83.00
C LEU A 641 30.66 38.42 84.17
N GLU A 642 29.44 38.13 84.61
CA GLU A 642 28.84 38.76 85.80
C GLU A 642 29.58 38.40 87.08
N LYS A 643 29.99 37.13 87.23
CA LYS A 643 30.81 36.71 88.37
C LYS A 643 32.14 37.47 88.39
N ARG A 644 32.83 37.56 87.25
CA ARG A 644 34.07 38.33 87.11
C ARG A 644 33.86 39.82 87.42
N LYS A 645 32.73 40.40 87.00
CA LYS A 645 32.36 41.78 87.36
C LYS A 645 32.24 41.95 88.88
N ARG A 646 31.60 41.00 89.58
CA ARG A 646 31.49 41.04 91.05
C ARG A 646 32.85 40.90 91.74
N GLU A 647 33.70 39.98 91.27
CA GLU A 647 35.07 39.81 91.79
C GLU A 647 35.90 41.09 91.63
N LEU A 648 35.79 41.75 90.48
CA LEU A 648 36.47 43.03 90.23
C LEU A 648 35.90 44.16 91.09
N LEU A 649 34.58 44.22 91.29
CA LEU A 649 33.95 45.20 92.19
C LEU A 649 34.42 45.03 93.65
N LEU A 650 34.54 43.79 94.14
CA LEU A 650 35.11 43.51 95.47
C LEU A 650 36.57 43.97 95.57
N SER A 651 37.37 43.77 94.52
CA SER A 651 38.76 44.27 94.46
C SER A 651 38.81 45.81 94.47
N VAL A 652 37.89 46.45 93.77
CA VAL A 652 37.71 47.92 93.75
C VAL A 652 37.28 48.43 95.12
N GLU A 653 36.37 47.75 95.82
CA GLU A 653 35.98 48.08 97.19
C GLU A 653 37.13 47.94 98.18
N GLY A 654 37.96 46.89 98.05
CA GLY A 654 39.18 46.72 98.85
C GLY A 654 40.16 47.89 98.69
N LYS A 655 40.44 48.29 97.44
CA LYS A 655 41.28 49.48 97.16
C LYS A 655 40.65 50.79 97.64
N LYS A 656 39.32 50.91 97.60
CA LYS A 656 38.60 52.05 98.16
C LYS A 656 38.76 52.13 99.68
N ALA A 657 38.73 51.00 100.38
CA ALA A 657 38.98 50.94 101.81
C ALA A 657 40.43 51.32 102.16
N GLU A 658 41.41 50.91 101.34
CA GLU A 658 42.81 51.35 101.49
C GLU A 658 42.95 52.87 101.34
N LEU A 659 42.28 53.48 100.35
CA LEU A 659 42.25 54.93 100.17
C LEU A 659 41.60 55.65 101.37
N GLU A 660 40.52 55.10 101.92
CA GLU A 660 39.87 55.68 103.09
C GLU A 660 40.73 55.56 104.35
N ASN A 661 41.46 54.45 104.52
CA ASN A 661 42.45 54.31 105.59
C ASN A 661 43.56 55.37 105.48
N ILE A 662 44.06 55.64 104.27
CA ILE A 662 45.04 56.73 104.03
C ILE A 662 44.44 58.09 104.41
N LYS A 663 43.17 58.36 104.08
CA LYS A 663 42.46 59.59 104.52
C LYS A 663 42.36 59.71 106.03
N VAL A 664 42.01 58.62 106.72
CA VAL A 664 41.93 58.59 108.19
C VAL A 664 43.30 58.86 108.81
N VAL A 665 44.37 58.26 108.29
CA VAL A 665 45.75 58.53 108.75
C VAL A 665 46.12 60.00 108.55
N LEU A 666 45.79 60.59 107.40
CA LEU A 666 46.01 62.02 107.14
C LEU A 666 45.17 62.92 108.06
N ARG A 667 43.92 62.53 108.39
CA ARG A 667 43.07 63.25 109.36
C ARG A 667 43.69 63.24 110.75
N LYS A 668 44.12 62.08 111.26
CA LYS A 668 44.81 61.96 112.56
C LYS A 668 46.08 62.81 112.61
N LYS A 669 46.90 62.80 111.54
CA LYS A 669 48.07 63.69 111.42
C LYS A 669 47.69 65.17 111.40
N SER A 670 46.56 65.53 110.79
CA SER A 670 46.06 66.91 110.80
C SER A 670 45.48 67.36 112.15
N GLU A 671 44.90 66.43 112.92
CA GLU A 671 44.40 66.67 114.28
C GLU A 671 45.56 66.88 115.26
N SER A 672 46.67 66.13 115.12
CA SER A 672 47.89 66.38 115.91
C SER A 672 48.49 67.78 115.67
N MET A 673 48.18 68.45 114.55
CA MET A 673 48.57 69.86 114.34
C MET A 673 47.69 70.87 115.10
N LYS A 674 46.50 70.48 115.56
CA LYS A 674 45.60 71.38 116.31
C LYS A 674 46.04 71.55 117.77
N ASN A 675 46.80 70.61 118.32
CA ASN A 675 47.44 70.70 119.64
C ASN A 675 48.73 71.55 119.55
N LYS A 676 48.57 72.86 119.28
CA LYS A 676 49.68 73.79 119.01
C LYS A 676 50.60 74.05 120.21
N GLU A 677 50.15 73.76 121.42
CA GLU A 677 50.86 74.11 122.67
C GLU A 677 52.04 73.16 123.01
N GLN A 678 52.23 72.05 122.27
CA GLN A 678 53.26 71.03 122.58
C GLN A 678 54.25 70.73 121.44
N LEU A 679 54.14 71.39 120.28
CA LEU A 679 54.96 71.11 119.08
C LEU A 679 55.78 72.34 118.67
N GLY A 680 57.11 72.19 118.53
CA GLY A 680 57.98 73.29 118.09
C GLY A 680 57.81 73.64 116.60
N ASN A 681 58.08 74.89 116.20
CA ASN A 681 57.85 75.39 114.83
C ASN A 681 58.44 74.47 113.72
N MET A 682 59.65 73.94 113.90
CA MET A 682 60.26 72.98 112.94
C MET A 682 59.51 71.65 112.82
N GLN A 683 58.90 71.15 113.90
CA GLN A 683 58.11 69.92 113.87
C GLN A 683 56.77 70.15 113.16
N LEU A 684 56.22 71.35 113.34
CA LEU A 684 54.97 71.80 112.74
C LEU A 684 55.09 71.94 111.22
N ASP A 685 56.21 72.48 110.71
CA ASP A 685 56.44 72.59 109.27
C ASP A 685 56.75 71.25 108.61
N LYS A 686 57.52 70.37 109.25
CA LYS A 686 57.70 68.97 108.77
C LYS A 686 56.38 68.20 108.72
N LEU A 687 55.48 68.42 109.67
CA LEU A 687 54.14 67.81 109.68
C LEU A 687 53.25 68.38 108.56
N LYS A 688 53.29 69.69 108.30
CA LYS A 688 52.58 70.29 107.15
C LYS A 688 53.04 69.68 105.84
N GLU A 689 54.35 69.62 105.61
CA GLU A 689 54.94 69.08 104.40
C GLU A 689 54.57 67.59 104.20
N GLN A 690 54.58 66.79 105.28
CA GLN A 690 54.14 65.39 105.24
C GLN A 690 52.63 65.21 104.98
N ILE A 691 51.79 66.16 105.42
CA ILE A 691 50.35 66.14 105.16
C ILE A 691 50.08 66.54 103.71
N GLU A 692 50.81 67.52 103.19
CA GLU A 692 50.64 68.06 101.85
C GLU A 692 51.10 67.05 100.79
N THR A 693 52.31 66.49 100.95
CA THR A 693 52.80 65.38 100.13
C THR A 693 51.87 64.16 100.21
N GLY A 694 51.35 63.84 101.39
CA GLY A 694 50.36 62.78 101.59
C GLY A 694 49.02 63.04 100.87
N ARG A 695 48.54 64.28 100.84
CA ARG A 695 47.31 64.67 100.12
C ARG A 695 47.49 64.61 98.60
N GLU A 696 48.65 65.01 98.09
CA GLU A 696 48.96 64.88 96.66
C GLU A 696 49.06 63.43 96.21
N LEU A 697 49.72 62.58 96.99
CA LEU A 697 49.78 61.13 96.74
C LEU A 697 48.39 60.49 96.79
N LEU A 698 47.54 60.92 97.73
CA LEU A 698 46.15 60.47 97.80
C LEU A 698 45.38 60.86 96.53
N LYS A 699 45.46 62.12 96.08
CA LYS A 699 44.81 62.58 94.84
C LYS A 699 45.27 61.78 93.62
N LYS A 700 46.58 61.52 93.49
CA LYS A 700 47.14 60.70 92.39
C LYS A 700 46.56 59.28 92.43
N ARG A 701 46.55 58.64 93.61
CA ARG A 701 45.99 57.28 93.77
C ARG A 701 44.47 57.22 93.55
N GLU A 702 43.72 58.26 93.90
CA GLU A 702 42.27 58.36 93.62
C GLU A 702 41.99 58.46 92.12
N ILE A 703 42.79 59.25 91.39
CA ILE A 703 42.67 59.37 89.93
C ILE A 703 43.03 58.04 89.25
N GLU A 704 44.14 57.42 89.64
CA GLU A 704 44.55 56.10 89.13
C GLU A 704 43.47 55.05 89.39
N PHE A 705 42.87 55.05 90.59
CA PHE A 705 41.78 54.14 90.94
C PHE A 705 40.55 54.31 90.05
N GLU A 706 40.09 55.55 89.81
CA GLU A 706 38.93 55.79 88.94
C GLU A 706 39.21 55.48 87.47
N VAL A 707 40.43 55.73 86.98
CA VAL A 707 40.83 55.33 85.62
C VAL A 707 40.81 53.80 85.49
N VAL A 708 41.39 53.08 86.45
CA VAL A 708 41.41 51.61 86.46
C VAL A 708 40.00 51.03 86.53
N LYS A 709 39.14 51.59 87.38
CA LYS A 709 37.73 51.19 87.49
C LYS A 709 36.96 51.39 86.18
N ARG A 710 37.06 52.56 85.55
CA ARG A 710 36.42 52.83 84.25
C ARG A 710 36.94 51.91 83.14
N ASN A 711 38.24 51.62 83.11
CA ASN A 711 38.83 50.71 82.14
C ASN A 711 38.29 49.28 82.29
N PHE A 712 38.11 48.80 83.53
CA PHE A 712 37.50 47.48 83.76
C PHE A 712 36.02 47.45 83.37
N GLU A 713 35.24 48.47 83.71
CA GLU A 713 33.82 48.55 83.35
C GLU A 713 33.63 48.57 81.83
N THR A 714 34.40 49.40 81.12
CA THR A 714 34.36 49.47 79.64
C THR A 714 34.82 48.18 78.98
N GLN A 715 35.85 47.50 79.52
CA GLN A 715 36.30 46.21 78.99
C GLN A 715 35.22 45.13 79.13
N ILE A 716 34.55 45.03 80.28
CA ILE A 716 33.46 44.06 80.48
C ILE A 716 32.27 44.36 79.56
N GLU A 717 31.93 45.63 79.37
CA GLU A 717 30.83 46.04 78.49
C GLU A 717 31.13 45.69 77.03
N ASN A 718 32.38 45.89 76.59
CA ASN A 718 32.84 45.52 75.26
C ASN A 718 32.85 43.99 75.07
N ASP A 719 33.33 43.23 76.05
CA ASP A 719 33.30 41.76 76.00
C ASP A 719 31.86 41.24 75.90
N LYS A 720 30.92 41.83 76.64
CA LYS A 720 29.48 41.52 76.52
C LYS A 720 28.95 41.81 75.12
N LYS A 721 29.25 42.99 74.55
CA LYS A 721 28.82 43.35 73.19
C LYS A 721 29.36 42.37 72.14
N ILE A 722 30.65 42.05 72.19
CA ILE A 722 31.30 41.09 71.28
C ILE A 722 30.64 39.70 71.38
N LEU A 723 30.31 39.26 72.61
CA LEU A 723 29.67 37.96 72.83
C LEU A 723 28.27 37.90 72.20
N VAL A 724 27.47 38.96 72.37
CA VAL A 724 26.13 39.10 71.79
C VAL A 724 26.19 39.17 70.27
N GLU A 725 27.13 39.93 69.69
CA GLU A 725 27.34 40.00 68.25
C GLU A 725 27.73 38.64 67.64
N ARG A 726 28.67 37.92 68.27
CA ARG A 726 29.05 36.55 67.85
C ARG A 726 27.85 35.61 67.86
N PHE A 727 27.01 35.69 68.89
CA PHE A 727 25.78 34.90 68.96
C PHE A 727 24.79 35.24 67.84
N ASN A 728 24.59 36.53 67.54
CA ASN A 728 23.72 36.96 66.45
C ASN A 728 24.21 36.47 65.08
N ILE A 729 25.52 36.56 64.82
CA ILE A 729 26.15 36.04 63.59
C ILE A 729 25.93 34.52 63.50
N PHE A 730 26.16 33.79 64.59
CA PHE A 730 25.92 32.34 64.63
C PHE A 730 24.45 32.00 64.33
N LYS A 731 23.50 32.72 64.94
CA LYS A 731 22.06 32.55 64.71
C LYS A 731 21.70 32.78 63.23
N MET A 732 22.22 33.83 62.60
CA MET A 732 22.02 34.08 61.17
C MET A 732 22.61 32.97 60.30
N HIS A 733 23.81 32.49 60.62
CA HIS A 733 24.48 31.43 59.86
C HIS A 733 23.75 30.08 59.96
N GLU A 734 23.29 29.68 61.15
CA GLU A 734 22.48 28.47 61.31
C GLU A 734 21.11 28.61 60.62
N GLN A 735 20.48 29.80 60.67
CA GLN A 735 19.24 30.06 59.93
C GLN A 735 19.45 29.93 58.41
N ALA A 736 20.57 30.43 57.89
CA ALA A 736 20.94 30.30 56.47
C ALA A 736 21.18 28.83 56.09
N LYS A 737 21.89 28.05 56.92
CA LYS A 737 22.07 26.61 56.71
C LYS A 737 20.75 25.85 56.71
N PHE A 738 19.86 26.14 57.66
CA PHE A 738 18.53 25.56 57.73
C PHE A 738 17.73 25.85 56.45
N ASN A 739 17.72 27.10 55.99
CA ASN A 739 17.05 27.49 54.75
C ASN A 739 17.65 26.81 53.50
N ALA A 740 18.98 26.64 53.47
CA ALA A 740 19.67 25.94 52.39
C ALA A 740 19.34 24.43 52.38
N GLN A 741 19.32 23.77 53.55
CA GLN A 741 18.91 22.38 53.69
C GLN A 741 17.44 22.18 53.29
N LYS A 742 16.54 23.04 53.77
CA LYS A 742 15.11 23.04 53.39
C LYS A 742 14.93 23.17 51.87
N SER A 743 15.69 24.06 51.23
CA SER A 743 15.67 24.25 49.77
C SER A 743 16.24 23.05 49.00
N ARG A 744 17.28 22.39 49.51
CA ARG A 744 17.83 21.15 48.91
C ARG A 744 16.84 20.00 49.06
N MET A 745 16.24 19.83 50.24
CA MET A 745 15.26 18.78 50.50
C MET A 745 14.03 18.94 49.62
N ARG A 746 13.53 20.18 49.46
CA ARG A 746 12.45 20.50 48.52
C ARG A 746 12.76 20.05 47.09
N ARG A 747 13.97 20.33 46.60
CA ARG A 747 14.39 19.91 45.26
C ARG A 747 14.45 18.39 45.12
N ILE A 748 15.09 17.70 46.06
CA ILE A 748 15.21 16.23 46.03
C ILE A 748 13.82 15.58 46.06
N LEU A 749 12.95 16.03 46.97
CA LEU A 749 11.59 15.50 47.07
C LEU A 749 10.78 15.77 45.80
N MET A 750 10.88 16.98 45.21
CA MET A 750 10.22 17.30 43.94
C MET A 750 10.75 16.49 42.75
N ASP A 751 12.05 16.24 42.68
CA ASP A 751 12.65 15.51 41.56
C ASP A 751 12.35 14.01 41.65
N ASP A 752 12.50 13.39 42.84
CA ASP A 752 12.18 11.97 43.06
C ASP A 752 10.69 11.72 42.84
N SER A 753 9.85 12.61 43.35
CA SER A 753 8.42 12.51 43.15
C SER A 753 8.06 12.67 41.65
N ARG A 754 8.59 13.68 40.94
CA ARG A 754 8.33 13.89 39.50
C ARG A 754 8.72 12.68 38.67
N GLN A 755 9.83 12.00 39.03
CA GLN A 755 10.23 10.77 38.37
C GLN A 755 9.22 9.64 38.59
N ARG A 756 8.72 9.47 39.82
CA ARG A 756 7.68 8.47 40.12
C ARG A 756 6.37 8.76 39.40
N LEU A 757 5.93 10.02 39.37
CA LEU A 757 4.74 10.44 38.61
C LEU A 757 4.88 10.08 37.13
N ARG A 758 6.02 10.45 36.50
CA ARG A 758 6.28 10.10 35.10
C ARG A 758 6.27 8.60 34.84
N ALA A 759 6.82 7.80 35.77
CA ALA A 759 6.84 6.35 35.64
C ALA A 759 5.43 5.74 35.79
N GLN A 760 4.61 6.24 36.72
CA GLN A 760 3.22 5.81 36.89
C GLN A 760 2.36 6.16 35.68
N VAL A 761 2.42 7.41 35.22
CA VAL A 761 1.73 7.87 34.00
C VAL A 761 2.11 7.00 32.81
N ALA A 762 3.41 6.73 32.60
CA ALA A 762 3.85 5.89 31.49
C ALA A 762 3.36 4.43 31.60
N ALA A 763 3.27 3.88 32.81
CA ALA A 763 2.77 2.53 33.04
C ALA A 763 1.25 2.44 32.81
N GLU A 764 0.49 3.42 33.28
CA GLU A 764 -0.95 3.50 33.06
C GLU A 764 -1.29 3.76 31.60
N GLU A 765 -0.58 4.66 30.92
CA GLU A 765 -0.72 4.90 29.48
C GLU A 765 -0.53 3.61 28.69
N LYS A 766 0.46 2.78 29.07
CA LYS A 766 0.70 1.48 28.43
C LYS A 766 -0.45 0.50 28.66
N LEU A 767 -1.00 0.45 29.88
CA LEU A 767 -2.15 -0.41 30.22
C LEU A 767 -3.43 0.04 29.52
N LEU A 768 -3.70 1.34 29.45
CA LEU A 768 -4.84 1.90 28.74
C LEU A 768 -4.76 1.65 27.24
N LYS A 769 -3.59 1.86 26.62
CA LYS A 769 -3.39 1.50 25.21
C LYS A 769 -3.68 0.03 24.96
N GLN A 770 -3.19 -0.87 25.81
CA GLN A 770 -3.47 -2.30 25.68
C GLN A 770 -4.97 -2.66 25.87
N ARG A 771 -5.65 -2.03 26.82
CA ARG A 771 -7.09 -2.26 27.05
C ARG A 771 -7.92 -1.75 25.87
N PHE A 772 -7.68 -0.52 25.44
CA PHE A 772 -8.36 0.05 24.29
C PHE A 772 -8.08 -0.72 23.02
N GLU A 773 -6.85 -1.16 22.78
CA GLU A 773 -6.50 -1.96 21.59
C GLU A 773 -7.23 -3.33 21.58
N LYS A 774 -7.42 -3.95 22.75
CA LYS A 774 -8.21 -5.19 22.88
C LYS A 774 -9.71 -4.94 22.65
N GLU A 775 -10.30 -3.99 23.36
CA GLU A 775 -11.72 -3.63 23.19
C GLU A 775 -12.01 -3.17 21.77
N PHE A 776 -11.08 -2.44 21.16
CA PHE A 776 -11.13 -1.99 19.77
C PHE A 776 -11.15 -3.16 18.80
N SER A 777 -10.19 -4.07 18.95
CA SER A 777 -10.11 -5.25 18.09
C SER A 777 -11.40 -6.06 18.15
N GLN A 778 -12.03 -6.11 19.32
CA GLN A 778 -13.30 -6.80 19.52
C GLN A 778 -14.48 -6.05 18.85
N LYS A 779 -14.68 -4.76 19.16
CA LYS A 779 -15.75 -3.94 18.56
C LYS A 779 -15.65 -3.85 17.03
N LEU A 780 -14.43 -3.74 16.50
CA LEU A 780 -14.19 -3.71 15.06
C LEU A 780 -14.56 -5.05 14.40
N ASN A 781 -14.20 -6.16 15.02
CA ASN A 781 -14.58 -7.49 14.53
C ASN A 781 -16.10 -7.68 14.55
N ASP A 782 -16.77 -7.30 15.64
CA ASP A 782 -18.23 -7.37 15.77
C ASP A 782 -18.92 -6.52 14.69
N TYR A 783 -18.43 -5.31 14.44
CA TYR A 783 -18.97 -4.42 13.41
C TYR A 783 -18.73 -4.98 11.99
N ILE A 784 -17.53 -5.50 11.70
CA ILE A 784 -17.23 -6.16 10.42
C ILE A 784 -18.16 -7.37 10.22
N GLU A 785 -18.41 -8.14 11.27
CA GLU A 785 -19.30 -9.31 11.22
C GLU A 785 -20.77 -8.89 10.99
N GLN A 786 -21.24 -7.84 11.65
CA GLN A 786 -22.55 -7.24 11.39
C GLN A 786 -22.68 -6.78 9.93
N GLN A 787 -21.70 -6.06 9.39
CA GLN A 787 -21.70 -5.61 8.00
C GLN A 787 -21.66 -6.78 7.01
N LYS A 788 -20.86 -7.82 7.28
CA LYS A 788 -20.86 -9.06 6.49
C LYS A 788 -22.25 -9.73 6.51
N SER A 789 -22.91 -9.77 7.67
CA SER A 789 -24.26 -10.33 7.78
C SER A 789 -25.30 -9.52 6.99
N LEU A 790 -25.21 -8.19 7.01
CA LEU A 790 -26.10 -7.30 6.24
C LEU A 790 -25.87 -7.45 4.74
N ALA A 791 -24.60 -7.47 4.30
CA ALA A 791 -24.23 -7.69 2.91
C ALA A 791 -24.71 -9.08 2.44
N HIS A 792 -24.60 -10.11 3.29
CA HIS A 792 -25.11 -11.44 2.96
C HIS A 792 -26.63 -11.48 2.85
N LYS A 793 -27.36 -10.83 3.78
CA LYS A 793 -28.82 -10.67 3.69
C LYS A 793 -29.24 -9.93 2.42
N GLN A 794 -28.57 -8.83 2.07
CA GLN A 794 -28.82 -8.09 0.84
C GLN A 794 -28.52 -8.92 -0.42
N HIS A 795 -27.47 -9.74 -0.39
CA HIS A 795 -27.17 -10.65 -1.49
C HIS A 795 -28.27 -11.71 -1.64
N GLU A 796 -28.75 -12.32 -0.54
CA GLU A 796 -29.84 -13.29 -0.60
C GLU A 796 -31.17 -12.66 -1.04
N THR A 797 -31.50 -11.43 -0.62
CA THR A 797 -32.69 -10.73 -1.12
C THR A 797 -32.59 -10.37 -2.60
N ASN A 798 -31.43 -9.89 -3.06
CA ASN A 798 -31.19 -9.61 -4.48
C ASN A 798 -31.24 -10.89 -5.32
N LYS A 799 -30.64 -11.99 -4.84
CA LYS A 799 -30.71 -13.30 -5.48
C LYS A 799 -32.15 -13.80 -5.59
N ALA A 800 -32.97 -13.62 -4.55
CA ALA A 800 -34.40 -13.93 -4.59
C ALA A 800 -35.15 -13.05 -5.61
N ARG A 801 -34.88 -11.74 -5.66
CA ARG A 801 -35.45 -10.81 -6.66
C ARG A 801 -35.10 -11.25 -8.09
N TYR A 802 -33.83 -11.52 -8.37
CA TYR A 802 -33.40 -12.00 -9.69
C TYR A 802 -34.01 -13.35 -10.03
N HIS A 803 -34.11 -14.27 -9.06
CA HIS A 803 -34.77 -15.56 -9.28
C HIS A 803 -36.24 -15.37 -9.67
N ASN A 804 -36.96 -14.49 -8.99
CA ASN A 804 -38.36 -14.16 -9.29
C ASN A 804 -38.51 -13.50 -10.67
N GLN A 805 -37.61 -12.58 -11.03
CA GLN A 805 -37.62 -11.93 -12.35
C GLN A 805 -37.32 -12.91 -13.48
N VAL A 806 -36.34 -13.82 -13.29
CA VAL A 806 -36.05 -14.89 -14.24
C VAL A 806 -37.26 -15.84 -14.36
N LYS A 807 -37.94 -16.14 -13.25
CA LYS A 807 -39.14 -16.97 -13.24
C LYS A 807 -40.29 -16.32 -14.00
N SER A 808 -40.56 -15.02 -13.81
CA SER A 808 -41.62 -14.32 -14.55
C SER A 808 -41.31 -14.28 -16.06
N LEU A 809 -40.06 -14.00 -16.45
CA LEU A 809 -39.64 -14.03 -17.85
C LEU A 809 -39.76 -15.45 -18.45
N HIS A 810 -39.46 -16.48 -17.66
CA HIS A 810 -39.63 -17.87 -18.09
C HIS A 810 -41.11 -18.20 -18.32
N ASP A 811 -41.99 -17.77 -17.41
CA ASP A 811 -43.43 -17.96 -17.53
C ASP A 811 -44.00 -17.19 -18.74
N GLU A 812 -43.55 -15.95 -18.99
CA GLU A 812 -43.90 -15.19 -20.20
C GLU A 812 -43.47 -15.90 -21.49
N ILE A 813 -42.23 -16.41 -21.55
CA ILE A 813 -41.74 -17.17 -22.70
C ILE A 813 -42.61 -18.42 -22.91
N LYS A 814 -42.96 -19.12 -21.84
CA LYS A 814 -43.82 -20.30 -21.88
C LYS A 814 -45.23 -19.97 -22.37
N HIS A 815 -45.80 -18.84 -21.96
CA HIS A 815 -47.07 -18.33 -22.47
C HIS A 815 -46.99 -17.99 -23.96
N LYS A 816 -45.94 -17.27 -24.40
CA LYS A 816 -45.72 -16.96 -25.82
C LYS A 816 -45.53 -18.21 -26.67
N GLN A 817 -44.85 -19.24 -26.16
CA GLN A 817 -44.71 -20.53 -26.83
C GLN A 817 -46.05 -21.25 -26.99
N LYS A 818 -46.88 -21.28 -25.94
CA LYS A 818 -48.24 -21.84 -26.02
C LYS A 818 -49.12 -21.10 -27.03
N ALA A 819 -49.08 -19.77 -27.05
CA ALA A 819 -49.83 -18.96 -28.00
C ALA A 819 -49.39 -19.25 -29.46
N LEU A 820 -48.08 -19.40 -29.68
CA LEU A 820 -47.53 -19.74 -30.99
C LEU A 820 -47.95 -21.16 -31.43
N GLU A 821 -47.99 -22.11 -30.50
CA GLU A 821 -48.47 -23.46 -30.76
C GLU A 821 -49.97 -23.51 -31.07
N GLN A 822 -50.78 -22.69 -30.39
CA GLN A 822 -52.20 -22.51 -30.70
C GLN A 822 -52.40 -21.87 -32.08
N ALA A 823 -51.62 -20.85 -32.43
CA ALA A 823 -51.65 -20.22 -33.76
C ALA A 823 -51.28 -21.22 -34.87
N LYS A 824 -50.28 -22.09 -34.64
CA LYS A 824 -49.92 -23.19 -35.55
C LYS A 824 -51.07 -24.18 -35.75
N LYS A 825 -51.74 -24.60 -34.66
CA LYS A 825 -52.89 -25.51 -34.74
C LYS A 825 -54.07 -24.86 -35.49
N ALA A 826 -54.32 -23.56 -35.29
CA ALA A 826 -55.34 -22.83 -36.03
C ALA A 826 -55.03 -22.78 -37.54
N LEU A 827 -53.76 -22.62 -37.91
CA LEU A 827 -53.31 -22.66 -39.31
C LEU A 827 -53.52 -24.05 -39.93
N GLU A 828 -53.09 -25.12 -39.25
CA GLU A 828 -53.32 -26.50 -39.69
C GLU A 828 -54.81 -26.83 -39.86
N THR A 829 -55.69 -26.30 -38.98
CA THR A 829 -57.14 -26.50 -39.14
C THR A 829 -57.73 -25.74 -40.33
N LYS A 830 -57.17 -24.59 -40.72
CA LYS A 830 -57.55 -23.89 -41.95
C LYS A 830 -57.09 -24.65 -43.20
N GLU A 831 -55.87 -25.19 -43.18
CA GLU A 831 -55.33 -26.00 -44.27
C GLU A 831 -56.09 -27.33 -44.44
N LYS A 832 -56.45 -28.00 -43.34
CA LYS A 832 -57.28 -29.22 -43.37
C LYS A 832 -58.69 -28.96 -43.90
N LYS A 833 -59.30 -27.82 -43.58
CA LYS A 833 -60.60 -27.42 -44.17
C LYS A 833 -60.51 -27.15 -45.67
N MET A 834 -59.39 -26.63 -46.17
CA MET A 834 -59.16 -26.50 -47.62
C MET A 834 -58.89 -27.84 -48.29
N PHE A 835 -58.23 -28.79 -47.60
CA PHE A 835 -57.93 -30.11 -48.14
C PHE A 835 -59.16 -31.06 -48.16
N LEU A 836 -60.07 -30.93 -47.18
CA LEU A 836 -61.32 -31.69 -47.15
C LEU A 836 -62.31 -31.29 -48.26
N HIS A 837 -62.20 -30.08 -48.81
CA HIS A 837 -62.99 -29.66 -49.98
C HIS A 837 -62.51 -30.31 -51.29
N PHE A 838 -61.29 -30.85 -51.33
CA PHE A 838 -60.67 -31.42 -52.53
C PHE A 838 -60.88 -32.94 -52.66
N LEU A 839 -61.22 -33.65 -51.58
CA LEU A 839 -61.30 -35.12 -51.56
C LEU A 839 -62.71 -35.70 -51.78
N PHE A 840 -63.70 -34.88 -52.13
CA PHE A 840 -65.06 -35.33 -52.43
C PHE A 840 -65.25 -35.69 -53.92
N ASN A 841 -64.37 -36.52 -54.48
CA ASN A 841 -64.64 -37.23 -55.73
C ASN A 841 -63.64 -38.38 -55.94
N LYS A 842 -64.19 -39.60 -56.08
CA LYS A 842 -63.57 -40.92 -56.38
C LYS A 842 -63.49 -41.88 -55.19
N GLU A 843 -64.66 -42.42 -54.85
CA GLU A 843 -64.79 -43.76 -54.29
C GLU A 843 -64.79 -44.79 -55.43
N THR A 844 -64.09 -45.91 -55.20
CA THR A 844 -64.37 -47.31 -55.63
C THR A 844 -63.11 -48.08 -56.05
N GLU A 845 -62.18 -48.35 -55.10
CA GLU A 845 -61.27 -49.52 -55.19
C GLU A 845 -60.80 -49.99 -53.78
N GLU A 846 -61.64 -49.91 -52.74
CA GLU A 846 -61.23 -50.30 -51.37
C GLU A 846 -61.31 -51.82 -51.09
N GLY A 847 -61.90 -52.64 -51.97
CA GLY A 847 -62.08 -54.08 -51.74
C GLY A 847 -60.82 -54.95 -51.95
N ARG A 848 -59.86 -54.53 -52.79
CA ARG A 848 -58.63 -55.31 -53.09
C ARG A 848 -57.43 -54.96 -52.20
N LEU A 849 -57.37 -53.73 -51.66
CA LEU A 849 -56.26 -53.26 -50.82
C LEU A 849 -56.27 -53.83 -49.39
N VAL A 850 -57.42 -54.28 -48.90
CA VAL A 850 -57.55 -54.81 -47.52
C VAL A 850 -56.84 -56.16 -47.37
N ARG A 851 -56.90 -57.04 -48.38
CA ARG A 851 -56.24 -58.37 -48.32
C ARG A 851 -54.72 -58.27 -48.45
N MET A 852 -54.22 -57.37 -49.31
CA MET A 852 -52.79 -57.11 -49.48
C MET A 852 -52.15 -56.41 -48.25
N ARG A 853 -52.94 -55.59 -47.53
CA ARG A 853 -52.49 -54.94 -46.28
C ARG A 853 -52.30 -55.92 -45.12
N GLU A 854 -53.01 -57.05 -45.10
CA GLU A 854 -52.87 -58.05 -44.04
C GLU A 854 -51.65 -58.96 -44.21
N GLU A 855 -51.28 -59.29 -45.45
CA GLU A 855 -50.05 -60.02 -45.75
C GLU A 855 -48.80 -59.18 -45.46
N LEU A 856 -48.79 -57.92 -45.88
CA LEU A 856 -47.71 -56.96 -45.55
C LEU A 856 -47.59 -56.69 -44.04
N ARG A 857 -48.69 -56.82 -43.27
CA ARG A 857 -48.65 -56.71 -41.79
C ARG A 857 -48.00 -57.92 -41.13
N LYS A 858 -48.16 -59.13 -41.71
CA LYS A 858 -47.49 -60.35 -41.23
C LYS A 858 -45.98 -60.30 -41.52
N GLU A 859 -45.57 -59.89 -42.73
CA GLU A 859 -44.15 -59.68 -43.06
C GLU A 859 -43.49 -58.59 -42.22
N LYS A 860 -44.18 -57.46 -42.00
CA LYS A 860 -43.67 -56.36 -41.16
C LYS A 860 -43.43 -56.78 -39.72
N ARG A 861 -44.22 -57.71 -39.16
CA ARG A 861 -43.99 -58.26 -37.81
C ARG A 861 -42.73 -59.13 -37.75
N ILE A 862 -42.47 -59.93 -38.78
CA ILE A 862 -41.28 -60.80 -38.86
C ILE A 862 -40.00 -59.95 -39.03
N LEU A 863 -40.04 -58.92 -39.88
CA LEU A 863 -38.93 -57.97 -40.06
C LEU A 863 -38.65 -57.10 -38.82
N LEU A 864 -39.68 -56.66 -38.09
CA LEU A 864 -39.52 -55.92 -36.84
C LEU A 864 -38.90 -56.78 -35.72
N GLY A 865 -39.08 -58.10 -35.76
CA GLY A 865 -38.41 -59.06 -34.87
C GLY A 865 -36.89 -59.14 -35.12
N ARG A 866 -36.47 -59.19 -36.39
CA ARG A 866 -35.05 -59.18 -36.78
C ARG A 866 -34.37 -57.83 -36.49
N LEU A 867 -35.04 -56.72 -36.81
CA LEU A 867 -34.57 -55.35 -36.51
C LEU A 867 -34.41 -55.04 -35.02
N ARG A 868 -35.21 -55.67 -34.13
CA ARG A 868 -35.05 -55.49 -32.67
C ARG A 868 -33.78 -56.16 -32.14
N ASN A 869 -33.34 -57.26 -32.74
CA ASN A 869 -32.13 -57.97 -32.33
C ASN A 869 -30.87 -57.32 -32.91
N GLU A 870 -30.91 -56.82 -34.15
CA GLU A 870 -29.84 -56.01 -34.73
C GLU A 870 -29.65 -54.68 -33.99
N LYS A 871 -30.74 -53.95 -33.67
CA LYS A 871 -30.66 -52.72 -32.87
C LYS A 871 -30.08 -52.93 -31.47
N LYS A 872 -30.25 -54.11 -30.84
CA LYS A 872 -29.61 -54.40 -29.55
C LYS A 872 -28.09 -54.59 -29.70
N SER A 873 -27.63 -55.22 -30.78
CA SER A 873 -26.19 -55.36 -31.06
C SER A 873 -25.53 -54.04 -31.46
N GLU A 874 -26.21 -53.23 -32.29
CA GLU A 874 -25.74 -51.92 -32.73
C GLU A 874 -25.75 -50.90 -31.60
N LYS A 875 -26.77 -50.91 -30.73
CA LYS A 875 -26.80 -50.05 -29.55
C LYS A 875 -25.66 -50.37 -28.59
N LYS A 876 -25.23 -51.63 -28.47
CA LYS A 876 -24.06 -52.04 -27.67
C LYS A 876 -22.73 -51.59 -28.33
N LYS A 877 -22.60 -51.69 -29.66
CA LYS A 877 -21.43 -51.16 -30.42
C LYS A 877 -21.37 -49.63 -30.40
N ALA A 878 -22.50 -48.95 -30.54
CA ALA A 878 -22.61 -47.49 -30.46
C ALA A 878 -22.28 -46.97 -29.05
N LEU A 879 -22.76 -47.65 -28.00
CA LEU A 879 -22.43 -47.29 -26.60
C LEU A 879 -20.93 -47.44 -26.31
N LEU A 880 -20.28 -48.47 -26.87
CA LEU A 880 -18.84 -48.66 -26.74
C LEU A 880 -18.05 -47.59 -27.53
N LYS A 881 -18.54 -47.18 -28.70
CA LYS A 881 -17.97 -46.08 -29.50
C LYS A 881 -18.15 -44.73 -28.81
N TYR A 882 -19.30 -44.50 -28.17
CA TYR A 882 -19.59 -43.30 -27.37
C TYR A 882 -18.67 -43.22 -26.15
N LYS A 883 -18.49 -44.30 -25.38
CA LYS A 883 -17.55 -44.34 -24.25
C LYS A 883 -16.09 -44.08 -24.67
N ARG A 884 -15.68 -44.58 -25.85
CA ARG A 884 -14.34 -44.28 -26.40
C ARG A 884 -14.19 -42.81 -26.80
N LEU A 885 -15.23 -42.20 -27.37
CA LEU A 885 -15.23 -40.77 -27.72
C LEU A 885 -15.27 -39.89 -26.48
N GLU A 886 -16.08 -40.23 -25.49
CA GLU A 886 -16.17 -39.52 -24.20
C GLU A 886 -14.82 -39.53 -23.47
N ASN A 887 -14.12 -40.66 -23.45
CA ASN A 887 -12.77 -40.74 -22.89
C ASN A 887 -11.73 -39.95 -23.69
N LYS A 888 -11.86 -39.86 -25.03
CA LYS A 888 -10.99 -39.00 -25.87
C LYS A 888 -11.25 -37.52 -25.61
N ILE A 889 -12.51 -37.11 -25.51
CA ILE A 889 -12.91 -35.73 -25.19
C ILE A 889 -12.39 -35.37 -23.79
N LYS A 890 -12.58 -36.25 -22.81
CA LYS A 890 -12.10 -36.04 -21.44
C LYS A 890 -10.58 -35.88 -21.36
N LYS A 891 -9.81 -36.71 -22.09
CA LYS A 891 -8.35 -36.53 -22.22
C LYS A 891 -7.97 -35.21 -22.88
N GLN A 892 -8.69 -34.79 -23.92
CA GLN A 892 -8.44 -33.49 -24.58
C GLN A 892 -8.79 -32.29 -23.69
N GLU A 893 -9.84 -32.39 -22.88
CA GLU A 893 -10.20 -31.36 -21.89
C GLU A 893 -9.17 -31.28 -20.76
N GLU A 894 -8.68 -32.43 -20.27
CA GLU A 894 -7.58 -32.50 -19.30
C GLU A 894 -6.28 -31.89 -19.87
N GLU A 895 -5.98 -32.14 -21.14
CA GLU A 895 -4.80 -31.57 -21.79
C GLU A 895 -4.96 -30.06 -22.06
N ARG A 896 -6.16 -29.59 -22.46
CA ARG A 896 -6.46 -28.17 -22.61
C ARG A 896 -6.39 -27.44 -21.27
N THR A 897 -6.90 -28.02 -20.20
CA THR A 897 -6.82 -27.43 -18.85
C THR A 897 -5.39 -27.40 -18.33
N ARG A 898 -4.56 -28.41 -18.60
CA ARG A 898 -3.11 -28.36 -18.32
C ARG A 898 -2.41 -27.24 -19.09
N LYS A 899 -2.67 -27.11 -20.40
CA LYS A 899 -2.09 -26.03 -21.24
C LYS A 899 -2.56 -24.63 -20.83
N ILE A 900 -3.81 -24.49 -20.36
CA ILE A 900 -4.32 -23.23 -19.82
C ILE A 900 -3.60 -22.89 -18.51
N LYS A 901 -3.48 -23.87 -17.58
CA LYS A 901 -2.75 -23.67 -16.32
C LYS A 901 -1.28 -23.29 -16.55
N GLU A 902 -0.57 -23.98 -17.45
CA GLU A 902 0.81 -23.61 -17.79
C GLU A 902 0.93 -22.21 -18.38
N LYS A 903 -0.05 -21.76 -19.18
CA LYS A 903 -0.08 -20.39 -19.71
C LYS A 903 -0.40 -19.36 -18.63
N GLU A 904 -1.27 -19.67 -17.69
CA GLU A 904 -1.58 -18.83 -16.53
C GLU A 904 -0.39 -18.72 -15.60
N ASP A 905 0.30 -19.82 -15.30
CA ASP A 905 1.51 -19.85 -14.46
C ASP A 905 2.66 -19.07 -15.12
N LYS A 906 2.84 -19.19 -16.45
CA LYS A 906 3.82 -18.38 -17.19
C LYS A 906 3.48 -16.88 -17.17
N LYS A 907 2.19 -16.53 -17.24
CA LYS A 907 1.74 -15.13 -17.10
C LYS A 907 1.93 -14.60 -15.68
N LEU A 908 1.63 -15.42 -14.67
CA LEU A 908 1.82 -15.06 -13.26
C LEU A 908 3.29 -14.78 -12.96
N LYS A 909 4.20 -15.69 -13.36
CA LYS A 909 5.65 -15.48 -13.22
C LYS A 909 6.15 -14.23 -13.95
N GLY A 910 5.56 -13.91 -15.11
CA GLY A 910 5.87 -12.68 -15.84
C GLY A 910 5.39 -11.41 -15.14
N ILE A 911 4.23 -11.45 -14.47
CA ILE A 911 3.71 -10.34 -13.67
C ILE A 911 4.55 -10.17 -12.40
N GLU A 912 4.85 -11.24 -11.67
CA GLU A 912 5.70 -11.23 -10.48
C GLU A 912 7.08 -10.64 -10.79
N LYS A 913 7.69 -11.02 -11.92
CA LYS A 913 8.98 -10.45 -12.34
C LYS A 913 8.87 -8.94 -12.60
N ARG A 914 7.82 -8.48 -13.30
CA ARG A 914 7.60 -7.05 -13.56
C ARG A 914 7.31 -6.25 -12.29
N GLU A 915 6.55 -6.80 -11.35
CA GLU A 915 6.27 -6.16 -10.07
C GLU A 915 7.51 -6.11 -9.18
N SER A 916 8.32 -7.17 -9.18
CA SER A 916 9.60 -7.18 -8.46
C SER A 916 10.59 -6.15 -9.02
N GLU A 917 10.65 -5.97 -10.34
CA GLU A 917 11.47 -4.93 -10.98
C GLU A 917 10.95 -3.52 -10.69
N LYS A 918 9.63 -3.31 -10.67
CA LYS A 918 9.02 -2.03 -10.27
C LYS A 918 9.33 -1.70 -8.81
N LEU A 919 9.20 -2.67 -7.91
CA LEU A 919 9.53 -2.51 -6.49
C LEU A 919 11.01 -2.19 -6.30
N LYS A 920 11.90 -2.83 -7.06
CA LYS A 920 13.34 -2.56 -7.01
C LYS A 920 13.65 -1.13 -7.44
N ARG A 921 13.09 -0.65 -8.56
CA ARG A 921 13.25 0.74 -9.02
C ARG A 921 12.68 1.75 -8.02
N LEU A 922 11.53 1.46 -7.42
CA LEU A 922 10.91 2.33 -6.42
C LEU A 922 11.77 2.42 -5.15
N SER A 923 12.35 1.28 -4.74
CA SER A 923 13.29 1.21 -3.61
C SER A 923 14.58 1.98 -3.90
N GLU A 924 15.13 1.87 -5.10
CA GLU A 924 16.32 2.61 -5.54
C GLU A 924 16.05 4.12 -5.54
N TYR A 925 14.92 4.55 -6.12
CA TYR A 925 14.49 5.94 -6.12
C TYR A 925 14.30 6.53 -4.72
N LEU A 926 13.62 5.80 -3.82
CA LEU A 926 13.45 6.22 -2.43
C LEU A 926 14.78 6.29 -1.68
N HIS A 927 15.71 5.35 -1.95
CA HIS A 927 17.05 5.39 -1.37
C HIS A 927 17.82 6.64 -1.83
N GLU A 928 17.71 7.00 -3.10
CA GLU A 928 18.36 8.19 -3.67
C GLU A 928 17.79 9.48 -3.07
N GLN A 929 16.45 9.57 -2.91
CA GLN A 929 15.81 10.71 -2.26
C GLN A 929 16.24 10.85 -0.79
N ILE A 930 16.23 9.76 -0.02
CA ILE A 930 16.66 9.76 1.38
C ILE A 930 18.14 10.16 1.48
N LYS A 931 18.98 9.67 0.57
CA LYS A 931 20.40 10.04 0.55
C LYS A 931 20.60 11.54 0.30
N GLY A 932 19.89 12.10 -0.67
CA GLY A 932 19.91 13.54 -0.94
C GLY A 932 19.42 14.38 0.24
N GLU A 933 18.31 13.99 0.88
CA GLU A 933 17.82 14.68 2.08
C GLU A 933 18.80 14.63 3.26
N LEU A 934 19.48 13.49 3.43
CA LEU A 934 20.51 13.33 4.47
C LEU A 934 21.73 14.20 4.17
N GLU A 935 22.19 14.28 2.93
CA GLU A 935 23.31 15.15 2.53
C GLU A 935 22.97 16.63 2.77
N VAL A 936 21.76 17.08 2.45
CA VAL A 936 21.31 18.46 2.72
C VAL A 936 21.27 18.74 4.23
N LYS A 937 20.69 17.84 5.03
CA LYS A 937 20.65 17.98 6.50
C LYS A 937 22.05 17.96 7.12
N GLU A 938 22.96 17.14 6.59
CA GLU A 938 24.35 17.11 7.04
C GLU A 938 25.06 18.44 6.73
N GLN A 939 24.87 19.00 5.52
CA GLN A 939 25.42 20.31 5.17
C GLN A 939 24.87 21.44 6.05
N GLU A 940 23.57 21.44 6.34
CA GLU A 940 22.97 22.41 7.27
C GLU A 940 23.52 22.28 8.69
N LEU A 941 23.70 21.05 9.18
CA LEU A 941 24.31 20.80 10.49
C LEU A 941 25.76 21.27 10.53
N ARG A 942 26.54 21.01 9.47
CA ARG A 942 27.93 21.51 9.35
C ARG A 942 27.98 23.04 9.36
N LYS A 943 27.07 23.72 8.64
CA LYS A 943 26.96 25.19 8.66
C LYS A 943 26.59 25.73 10.04
N LYS A 944 25.62 25.10 10.72
CA LYS A 944 25.23 25.48 12.09
C LYS A 944 26.37 25.28 13.09
N LEU A 945 27.08 24.17 13.00
CA LEU A 945 28.23 23.87 13.85
C LEU A 945 29.38 24.85 13.62
N GLN A 946 29.67 25.20 12.35
CA GLN A 946 30.66 26.22 12.00
C GLN A 946 30.26 27.61 12.52
N ALA A 947 28.99 27.99 12.40
CA ALA A 947 28.48 29.26 12.93
C ALA A 947 28.55 29.31 14.46
N GLU A 948 28.20 28.22 15.15
CA GLU A 948 28.30 28.11 16.60
C GLU A 948 29.76 28.19 17.06
N PHE A 949 30.67 27.50 16.36
CA PHE A 949 32.10 27.57 16.63
C PHE A 949 32.62 29.01 16.44
N ALA A 950 32.29 29.67 15.33
CA ALA A 950 32.66 31.05 15.08
C ALA A 950 32.11 32.03 16.14
N ALA A 951 30.84 31.85 16.56
CA ALA A 951 30.22 32.66 17.61
C ALA A 951 30.94 32.47 18.96
N ARG A 952 31.30 31.23 19.29
CA ARG A 952 32.04 30.90 20.52
C ARG A 952 33.45 31.50 20.52
N THR A 953 34.13 31.46 19.37
CA THR A 953 35.45 32.09 19.20
C THR A 953 35.36 33.60 19.33
N ARG A 954 34.34 34.25 18.73
CA ARG A 954 34.09 35.70 18.88
C ARG A 954 33.78 36.07 20.34
N ALA A 955 32.96 35.29 21.03
CA ALA A 955 32.65 35.53 22.44
C ALA A 955 33.90 35.42 23.34
N ASN A 956 34.78 34.46 23.08
CA ASN A 956 36.04 34.34 23.80
C ASN A 956 36.99 35.51 23.51
N LEU A 957 37.10 35.94 22.24
CA LEU A 957 37.89 37.12 21.87
C LEU A 957 37.36 38.39 22.53
N ASN A 958 36.04 38.56 22.61
CA ASN A 958 35.43 39.71 23.29
C ASN A 958 35.73 39.69 24.80
N LYS A 959 35.65 38.53 25.46
CA LYS A 959 36.05 38.40 26.87
C LYS A 959 37.52 38.76 27.08
N GLN A 960 38.40 38.30 26.21
CA GLN A 960 39.83 38.66 26.27
C GLN A 960 40.04 40.16 26.06
N ARG A 961 39.31 40.80 25.14
CA ARG A 961 39.34 42.26 24.94
C ARG A 961 38.84 43.02 26.17
N GLU A 962 37.76 42.57 26.81
CA GLU A 962 37.25 43.18 28.04
C GLU A 962 38.25 43.04 29.19
N GLU A 963 38.88 41.87 29.36
CA GLU A 963 39.94 41.66 30.36
C GLU A 963 41.16 42.56 30.11
N LEU A 964 41.60 42.69 28.85
CA LEU A 964 42.67 43.60 28.49
C LEU A 964 42.30 45.06 28.74
N SER A 965 41.06 45.46 28.43
CA SER A 965 40.57 46.81 28.72
C SER A 965 40.56 47.10 30.22
N ARG A 966 40.15 46.14 31.06
CA ARG A 966 40.18 46.29 32.53
C ARG A 966 41.62 46.42 33.04
N LYS A 967 42.54 45.59 32.52
CA LYS A 967 43.97 45.68 32.87
C LYS A 967 44.57 47.03 32.45
N LYS A 968 44.17 47.56 31.28
CA LYS A 968 44.60 48.88 30.82
C LYS A 968 44.17 49.99 31.77
N VAL A 969 42.90 49.99 32.21
CA VAL A 969 42.38 50.98 33.16
C VAL A 969 43.11 50.91 34.51
N VAL A 970 43.39 49.70 35.01
CA VAL A 970 44.16 49.52 36.26
C VAL A 970 45.58 50.07 36.10
N LEU A 971 46.25 49.78 34.99
CA LEU A 971 47.58 50.32 34.72
C LEU A 971 47.58 51.84 34.56
N GLU A 972 46.58 52.42 33.89
CA GLU A 972 46.41 53.87 33.76
C GLU A 972 46.23 54.53 35.14
N GLN A 973 45.45 53.91 36.05
CA GLN A 973 45.28 54.36 37.43
C GLN A 973 46.56 54.24 38.26
N GLU A 974 47.31 53.15 38.12
CA GLU A 974 48.61 52.97 38.79
C GLU A 974 49.64 53.99 38.30
N ILE A 975 49.67 54.28 37.00
CA ILE A 975 50.54 55.30 36.41
C ILE A 975 50.14 56.69 36.93
N GLN A 976 48.85 57.01 36.96
CA GLN A 976 48.37 58.28 37.52
C GLN A 976 48.70 58.42 39.00
N GLN A 977 48.55 57.37 39.81
CA GLN A 977 48.96 57.38 41.21
C GLN A 977 50.47 57.61 41.37
N LYS A 978 51.30 56.94 40.56
CA LYS A 978 52.76 57.12 40.60
C LYS A 978 53.19 58.52 40.18
N ILE A 979 52.55 59.10 39.17
CA ILE A 979 52.78 60.50 38.76
C ILE A 979 52.35 61.44 39.89
N SER A 980 51.18 61.23 40.47
CA SER A 980 50.67 62.06 41.59
C SER A 980 51.63 62.02 42.79
N SER A 981 52.17 60.85 43.13
CA SER A 981 53.13 60.68 44.23
C SER A 981 54.54 61.19 43.93
N ALA A 982 54.90 61.41 42.65
CA ALA A 982 56.20 61.97 42.28
C ALA A 982 56.19 63.51 42.22
N PHE A 983 55.00 64.12 42.19
CA PHE A 983 54.79 65.58 42.18
C PHE A 983 54.25 66.12 43.52
N SER A 984 54.17 65.28 44.55
CA SER A 984 53.89 65.64 45.95
C SER A 984 55.17 65.48 46.76
#